data_AF-A0AA95HI34-F1
#
_entry.id   AF-A0AA95HI34-F1
#
_cell.length_a   1.000
_cell.length_b   1.000
_cell.length_c   1.000
_cell.angle_alpha   90.00
_cell.angle_beta   90.00
_cell.angle_gamma   90.00
#
_symmetry.space_group_name_H-M   'P 1'
#
loop_
_entity.id
_entity.type
_entity.pdbx_description
1 polymer ?
#
loop_
_entity_poly.entity_id
_entity_poly.type
_entity_poly.pdbx_seq_one_letter_code
_entity_poly.pdbx_strand_id
1 'polypeptide(L)'
;MITQIVNGLGGAIGCRHLPLHNQLLFVEYSGKISVIDLIRPLVSTVSQGTIVLKGTWIFDCETGTLGGAGGAGDIWWEQMTATERQMTPVNGAKIVNLGHVDWSSVTHATLQTLSFSTTPIPGNTDSSNQLTNGNIFAVLTNAGNYAKVQVLDYGYNMTVRWATYRVGSKYRVLGTGYTQPEDIAATASETTAYVTERSGNFLRVPLGSANRASATVLASGLTAPQQMYLDEANGYAYVVEFTSVGRLVRIRLADGAITPLATNLNNAVGLVVTADRQHAYVSEQTEKGGRIVKITFSTGTKQVVATELTQPFFLTWADASEERLFVTERGTARRLAAIDLTQTPAVISRVETGLPNNPSSTAVIAPGKLLICCDAEIGELNVAGLVISSAAPLFMGIGKVPFDRIVGGFADTTVDPTYPYQFNKMPFGGTLPLLINHQRAFTMGARFYQVLVDGSPRFDGYTDYRWNAALGRYQVRTQAATSVAGGAGYYPVRSPSELFLWLSPALGLQLNTVGLSNSPHVIRLKFVDATGSVLAYSDPLSIMVNNQSCVATIGLPTLGGVEADPNCGTLRYTPGSPGTVVMLFTASHPAGYASYSFSLFKGVNKLTPPSMGGDVASAPNQATAFVTDLLGTCIASPGVAGFAEHVYVAANIINGESRQSQYDASATIAFVLAPV
;
A
#
# COMPACT_ATOMS: atom_id res chain seq x y z
N MET A 1 10.00 -16.70 -13.01
CA MET A 1 10.54 -18.07 -12.87
C MET A 1 10.13 -18.62 -11.53
N ILE A 2 9.42 -19.75 -11.56
CA ILE A 2 8.98 -20.46 -10.36
C ILE A 2 10.15 -21.21 -9.69
N THR A 3 10.18 -21.19 -8.36
CA THR A 3 11.16 -21.93 -7.54
C THR A 3 10.44 -23.07 -6.84
N GLN A 4 10.84 -24.32 -7.07
CA GLN A 4 10.23 -25.47 -6.39
C GLN A 4 10.47 -25.40 -4.87
N ILE A 5 9.41 -25.55 -4.08
CA ILE A 5 9.47 -25.54 -2.60
C ILE A 5 9.38 -26.94 -2.02
N VAL A 6 8.50 -27.78 -2.58
CA VAL A 6 8.25 -29.17 -2.19
C VAL A 6 7.93 -29.96 -3.45
N ASN A 7 8.36 -31.22 -3.49
CA ASN A 7 8.04 -32.18 -4.55
C ASN A 7 7.58 -33.53 -3.97
N GLY A 8 7.22 -34.48 -4.82
CA GLY A 8 6.77 -35.82 -4.43
C GLY A 8 5.37 -35.85 -3.82
N LEU A 9 4.55 -34.83 -4.10
CA LEU A 9 3.17 -34.74 -3.63
C LEU A 9 2.24 -35.67 -4.43
N GLY A 10 1.17 -36.16 -3.80
CA GLY A 10 0.19 -37.01 -4.45
C GLY A 10 -0.98 -36.22 -5.04
N GLY A 11 -0.71 -35.20 -5.85
CA GLY A 11 -1.70 -34.37 -6.53
C GLY A 11 -2.12 -33.13 -5.74
N ALA A 12 -1.27 -32.11 -5.58
CA ALA A 12 -1.67 -30.89 -4.88
C ALA A 12 -2.73 -30.10 -5.68
N ILE A 13 -3.91 -29.90 -5.08
CA ILE A 13 -5.05 -29.22 -5.74
C ILE A 13 -5.38 -27.91 -5.06
N GLY A 14 -6.43 -27.85 -4.24
CA GLY A 14 -6.82 -26.63 -3.55
C GLY A 14 -5.93 -26.29 -2.38
N CYS A 15 -5.77 -24.99 -2.15
CA CYS A 15 -4.92 -24.49 -1.09
C CYS A 15 -5.44 -23.18 -0.49
N ARG A 16 -4.99 -22.92 0.74
CA ARG A 16 -5.32 -21.75 1.53
C ARG A 16 -4.09 -21.30 2.31
N HIS A 17 -3.73 -20.03 2.18
CA HIS A 17 -2.75 -19.42 3.07
C HIS A 17 -3.34 -19.19 4.46
N LEU A 18 -2.58 -19.58 5.48
CA LEU A 18 -2.86 -19.45 6.90
C LEU A 18 -1.94 -18.36 7.48
N PRO A 19 -2.36 -17.08 7.51
CA PRO A 19 -1.51 -15.98 7.93
C PRO A 19 -1.08 -16.01 9.41
N LEU A 20 -1.84 -16.60 10.34
CA LEU A 20 -1.47 -16.64 11.76
C LEU A 20 -0.28 -17.58 11.99
N HIS A 21 -0.27 -18.71 11.31
CA HIS A 21 0.83 -19.68 11.39
C HIS A 21 1.87 -19.53 10.28
N ASN A 22 1.63 -18.63 9.31
CA ASN A 22 2.47 -18.43 8.12
C ASN A 22 2.70 -19.75 7.36
N GLN A 23 1.61 -20.43 7.05
CA GLN A 23 1.58 -21.76 6.42
C GLN A 23 0.73 -21.77 5.16
N LEU A 24 1.06 -22.66 4.23
CA LEU A 24 0.12 -23.06 3.17
C LEU A 24 -0.56 -24.36 3.57
N LEU A 25 -1.87 -24.32 3.78
CA LEU A 25 -2.71 -25.51 3.93
C LEU A 25 -3.22 -25.95 2.55
N PHE A 26 -3.16 -27.23 2.24
CA PHE A 26 -3.61 -27.73 0.93
C PHE A 26 -4.08 -29.18 1.01
N VAL A 27 -4.82 -29.59 -0.02
CA VAL A 27 -5.23 -30.99 -0.20
C VAL A 27 -4.40 -31.66 -1.29
N GLU A 28 -4.13 -32.95 -1.08
CA GLU A 28 -3.57 -33.83 -2.09
C GLU A 28 -4.66 -34.80 -2.56
N TYR A 29 -4.86 -34.90 -3.88
CA TYR A 29 -5.86 -35.76 -4.53
C TYR A 29 -5.75 -37.23 -4.12
N SER A 30 -4.53 -37.67 -3.75
CA SER A 30 -4.24 -38.98 -3.16
C SER A 30 -4.85 -39.21 -1.77
N GLY A 31 -5.59 -38.25 -1.22
CA GLY A 31 -6.39 -38.42 -0.02
C GLY A 31 -5.79 -37.85 1.25
N LYS A 32 -5.05 -36.73 1.15
CA LYS A 32 -4.40 -36.08 2.30
C LYS A 32 -4.79 -34.61 2.45
N ILE A 33 -4.73 -34.13 3.69
CA ILE A 33 -4.56 -32.72 4.02
C ILE A 33 -3.12 -32.53 4.48
N SER A 34 -2.45 -31.55 3.91
CA SER A 34 -1.04 -31.29 4.12
C SER A 34 -0.78 -29.80 4.36
N VAL A 35 0.37 -29.49 4.96
CA VAL A 35 0.83 -28.12 5.17
C VAL A 35 2.26 -27.93 4.70
N ILE A 36 2.56 -26.70 4.27
CA ILE A 36 3.92 -26.18 4.11
C ILE A 36 4.14 -25.06 5.13
N ASP A 37 5.17 -25.22 5.97
CA ASP A 37 5.70 -24.15 6.82
C ASP A 37 6.56 -23.19 5.99
N LEU A 38 6.12 -21.93 5.86
CA LEU A 38 6.89 -20.92 5.12
C LEU A 38 8.12 -20.47 5.91
N ILE A 39 8.05 -20.57 7.24
CA ILE A 39 9.19 -20.54 8.15
C ILE A 39 9.18 -21.84 8.96
N ARG A 40 10.22 -22.66 8.81
CA ARG A 40 10.27 -23.97 9.47
C ARG A 40 10.50 -23.78 10.98
N PRO A 41 9.78 -24.51 11.83
CA PRO A 41 9.93 -24.41 13.27
C PRO A 41 11.32 -24.89 13.71
N LEU A 42 11.82 -24.33 14.81
CA LEU A 42 13.04 -24.82 15.46
C LEU A 42 12.82 -26.24 15.98
N VAL A 43 13.75 -27.13 15.66
CA VAL A 43 13.81 -28.48 16.26
C VAL A 43 14.78 -28.46 17.43
N SER A 44 15.98 -27.93 17.24
CA SER A 44 17.01 -27.86 18.29
C SER A 44 18.11 -26.85 17.93
N THR A 45 18.82 -26.38 18.96
CA THR A 45 20.14 -25.77 18.80
C THR A 45 21.17 -26.91 18.71
N VAL A 46 21.86 -27.01 17.58
CA VAL A 46 22.85 -28.07 17.32
C VAL A 46 24.13 -27.82 18.10
N SER A 47 24.63 -26.59 18.04
CA SER A 47 25.78 -26.14 18.81
C SER A 47 25.72 -24.64 19.04
N GLN A 48 26.44 -24.18 20.05
CA GLN A 48 26.64 -22.77 20.33
C GLN A 48 27.85 -22.61 21.24
N GLY A 49 28.53 -21.47 21.17
CA GLY A 49 29.68 -21.21 22.00
C GLY A 49 30.44 -19.95 21.62
N THR A 50 31.64 -19.84 22.20
CA THR A 50 32.65 -18.83 21.84
C THR A 50 33.97 -19.53 21.61
N ILE A 51 34.68 -19.16 20.54
CA ILE A 51 35.95 -19.79 20.15
C ILE A 51 36.89 -18.78 19.51
N VAL A 52 38.19 -19.06 19.61
CA VAL A 52 39.23 -18.38 18.82
C VAL A 52 39.43 -19.14 17.52
N LEU A 53 38.90 -18.60 16.44
CA LEU A 53 39.01 -19.12 15.09
C LEU A 53 40.38 -18.74 14.50
N LYS A 54 41.22 -19.75 14.26
CA LYS A 54 42.64 -19.55 13.89
C LYS A 54 42.80 -19.19 12.41
N GLY A 55 43.73 -18.29 12.09
CA GLY A 55 44.26 -18.19 10.72
C GLY A 55 45.29 -19.30 10.48
N THR A 56 45.30 -20.08 9.41
CA THR A 56 44.30 -20.27 8.34
C THR A 56 43.55 -21.59 8.56
N TRP A 57 42.41 -21.58 9.28
CA TRP A 57 41.69 -22.80 9.70
C TRP A 57 40.21 -22.78 9.33
N ILE A 58 39.70 -23.98 9.06
CA ILE A 58 38.29 -24.25 8.80
C ILE A 58 37.58 -24.44 10.14
N PHE A 59 36.39 -23.88 10.27
CA PHE A 59 35.52 -24.01 11.42
C PHE A 59 34.24 -24.75 11.03
N ASP A 60 33.92 -25.78 11.80
CA ASP A 60 32.69 -26.54 11.69
C ASP A 60 31.64 -25.95 12.63
N CYS A 61 30.61 -25.32 12.05
CA CYS A 61 29.53 -24.70 12.80
C CYS A 61 28.62 -25.75 13.46
N GLU A 62 28.67 -27.02 13.06
CA GLU A 62 27.90 -28.09 13.67
C GLU A 62 28.52 -28.53 15.00
N THR A 63 29.84 -28.65 15.06
CA THR A 63 30.54 -29.22 16.22
C THR A 63 31.28 -28.18 17.06
N GLY A 64 31.53 -26.99 16.52
CA GLY A 64 32.38 -25.98 17.17
C GLY A 64 33.86 -26.30 17.12
N THR A 65 34.29 -27.19 16.21
CA THR A 65 35.69 -27.63 16.11
C THR A 65 36.44 -26.94 14.97
N LEU A 66 37.76 -26.88 15.09
CA LEU A 66 38.65 -26.31 14.08
C LEU A 66 39.42 -27.42 13.35
N GLY A 67 39.42 -27.38 12.02
CA GLY A 67 40.23 -28.19 11.14
C GLY A 67 41.28 -27.36 10.40
N GLY A 68 42.42 -27.99 10.05
CA GLY A 68 43.40 -27.37 9.16
C GLY A 68 42.88 -27.19 7.73
N ALA A 69 43.75 -26.72 6.83
CA ALA A 69 43.41 -26.63 5.40
C ALA A 69 43.00 -28.00 4.84
N GLY A 70 41.86 -28.06 4.14
CA GLY A 70 41.27 -29.32 3.66
C GLY A 70 40.48 -30.12 4.71
N GLY A 71 40.31 -29.59 5.92
CA GLY A 71 39.45 -30.17 6.96
C GLY A 71 37.95 -30.11 6.64
N ALA A 72 37.18 -30.95 7.32
CA ALA A 72 35.73 -30.84 7.34
C ALA A 72 35.29 -29.57 8.08
N GLY A 73 34.20 -28.95 7.62
CA GLY A 73 33.61 -27.74 8.24
C GLY A 73 32.95 -26.84 7.22
N ASP A 74 32.48 -25.67 7.67
CA ASP A 74 31.57 -24.81 6.90
C ASP A 74 32.22 -23.52 6.43
N ILE A 75 33.08 -22.92 7.26
CA ILE A 75 33.68 -21.63 6.97
C ILE A 75 35.19 -21.67 7.19
N TRP A 76 35.93 -21.04 6.29
CA TRP A 76 37.38 -20.97 6.33
C TRP A 76 37.82 -19.53 6.55
N TRP A 77 38.51 -19.27 7.66
CA TRP A 77 39.18 -17.98 7.85
C TRP A 77 40.52 -18.00 7.16
N GLU A 78 40.49 -17.51 5.94
CA GLU A 78 41.59 -17.63 5.00
C GLU A 78 42.51 -16.42 5.11
N GLN A 79 43.76 -16.65 5.54
CA GLN A 79 44.84 -15.66 5.40
C GLN A 79 45.50 -15.89 4.05
N MET A 80 45.28 -14.98 3.10
CA MET A 80 45.84 -15.07 1.74
C MET A 80 47.22 -14.40 1.68
N THR A 81 47.35 -13.25 2.33
CA THR A 81 48.62 -12.53 2.50
C THR A 81 48.71 -11.98 3.92
N ALA A 82 49.71 -11.14 4.21
CA ALA A 82 49.82 -10.48 5.52
C ALA A 82 48.62 -9.54 5.82
N THR A 83 47.98 -8.99 4.79
CA THR A 83 46.93 -7.97 4.89
C THR A 83 45.60 -8.38 4.25
N GLU A 84 45.62 -9.36 3.33
CA GLU A 84 44.42 -9.84 2.63
C GLU A 84 43.86 -11.10 3.29
N ARG A 85 42.58 -11.05 3.65
CA ARG A 85 41.88 -12.09 4.41
C ARG A 85 40.41 -12.15 4.04
N GLN A 86 39.81 -13.31 4.21
CA GLN A 86 38.37 -13.49 3.96
C GLN A 86 37.77 -14.63 4.77
N MET A 87 36.45 -14.55 5.00
CA MET A 87 35.67 -15.69 5.45
C MET A 87 35.09 -16.39 4.22
N THR A 88 35.62 -17.56 3.89
CA THR A 88 35.25 -18.33 2.71
C THR A 88 34.31 -19.47 3.10
N PRO A 89 33.11 -19.61 2.50
CA PRO A 89 32.30 -20.81 2.68
C PRO A 89 32.97 -22.01 2.00
N VAL A 90 33.04 -23.15 2.67
CA VAL A 90 33.68 -24.38 2.17
C VAL A 90 32.75 -25.59 2.25
N ASN A 91 33.11 -26.67 1.56
CA ASN A 91 32.43 -27.97 1.63
C ASN A 91 30.91 -27.93 1.35
N GLY A 92 30.45 -26.98 0.52
CA GLY A 92 29.04 -26.82 0.15
C GLY A 92 28.23 -25.90 1.07
N ALA A 93 28.84 -25.34 2.12
CA ALA A 93 28.22 -24.28 2.91
C ALA A 93 28.06 -22.99 2.08
N LYS A 94 27.24 -22.07 2.59
CA LYS A 94 27.00 -20.74 2.00
C LYS A 94 26.92 -19.70 3.11
N ILE A 95 27.27 -18.46 2.81
CA ILE A 95 27.28 -17.36 3.78
C ILE A 95 26.60 -16.10 3.26
N VAL A 96 26.27 -15.21 4.19
CA VAL A 96 25.79 -13.86 3.94
C VAL A 96 26.20 -12.94 5.09
N ASN A 97 26.73 -11.76 4.75
CA ASN A 97 27.10 -10.75 5.74
C ASN A 97 25.87 -9.93 6.14
N LEU A 98 25.60 -9.80 7.44
CA LEU A 98 24.48 -9.00 7.97
C LEU A 98 24.94 -7.62 8.45
N GLY A 99 26.24 -7.40 8.61
CA GLY A 99 26.76 -6.15 9.14
C GLY A 99 26.60 -6.07 10.66
N HIS A 100 26.49 -4.83 11.14
CA HIS A 100 26.24 -4.53 12.56
C HIS A 100 24.74 -4.58 12.83
N VAL A 101 24.25 -5.76 13.21
CA VAL A 101 22.87 -5.99 13.65
C VAL A 101 22.84 -6.53 15.08
N ASP A 102 21.68 -6.44 15.74
CA ASP A 102 21.53 -7.00 17.08
C ASP A 102 21.55 -8.53 17.05
N TRP A 103 22.38 -9.15 17.89
CA TRP A 103 22.51 -10.60 18.01
C TRP A 103 21.19 -11.28 18.35
N SER A 104 20.35 -10.67 19.20
CA SER A 104 19.04 -11.22 19.56
C SER A 104 18.04 -11.21 18.41
N SER A 105 18.14 -10.22 17.50
CA SER A 105 17.23 -10.12 16.35
C SER A 105 17.48 -11.18 15.27
N VAL A 106 18.67 -11.79 15.25
CA VAL A 106 19.00 -12.88 14.33
C VAL A 106 18.53 -14.20 14.95
N THR A 107 17.31 -14.60 14.60
CA THR A 107 16.67 -15.84 15.07
C THR A 107 16.73 -16.93 13.99
N HIS A 108 16.39 -18.18 14.33
CA HIS A 108 16.24 -19.23 13.31
C HIS A 108 15.21 -18.89 12.23
N ALA A 109 14.24 -18.02 12.53
CA ALA A 109 13.21 -17.59 11.60
C ALA A 109 13.79 -16.56 10.63
N THR A 110 14.48 -15.54 11.16
CA THR A 110 15.18 -14.52 10.37
C THR A 110 16.25 -15.16 9.46
N LEU A 111 16.97 -16.18 9.94
CA LEU A 111 17.99 -16.87 9.15
C LEU A 111 17.42 -17.56 7.90
N GLN A 112 16.19 -18.08 7.97
CA GLN A 112 15.55 -18.76 6.84
C GLN A 112 15.10 -17.82 5.72
N THR A 113 15.05 -16.50 5.96
CA THR A 113 14.65 -15.51 4.96
C THR A 113 15.84 -14.89 4.22
N LEU A 114 17.07 -15.29 4.55
CA LEU A 114 18.28 -14.70 3.99
C LEU A 114 18.68 -15.35 2.65
N SER A 115 19.30 -14.55 1.78
CA SER A 115 19.89 -15.01 0.53
C SER A 115 21.35 -15.40 0.73
N PHE A 116 21.60 -16.68 0.94
CA PHE A 116 22.96 -17.22 1.11
C PHE A 116 23.66 -17.40 -0.24
N SER A 117 24.96 -17.13 -0.27
CA SER A 117 25.80 -17.28 -1.46
C SER A 117 27.12 -18.00 -1.15
N THR A 118 27.87 -18.37 -2.17
CA THR A 118 29.24 -18.88 -2.02
C THR A 118 30.28 -17.77 -2.04
N THR A 119 29.87 -16.50 -2.09
CA THR A 119 30.79 -15.36 -2.14
C THR A 119 31.46 -15.16 -0.78
N PRO A 120 32.81 -15.15 -0.70
CA PRO A 120 33.52 -14.87 0.54
C PRO A 120 33.22 -13.47 1.09
N ILE A 121 33.27 -13.30 2.41
CA ILE A 121 33.14 -11.99 3.05
C ILE A 121 34.55 -11.41 3.25
N PRO A 122 34.85 -10.23 2.68
CA PRO A 122 36.15 -9.58 2.86
C PRO A 122 36.46 -9.28 4.32
N GLY A 123 37.66 -9.68 4.76
CA GLY A 123 38.16 -9.53 6.12
C GLY A 123 39.52 -8.82 6.18
N ASN A 124 39.88 -8.03 5.17
CA ASN A 124 41.20 -7.40 5.02
C ASN A 124 41.60 -6.51 6.22
N THR A 125 42.87 -6.16 6.34
CA THR A 125 43.34 -5.27 7.43
C THR A 125 43.21 -3.77 7.12
N ASP A 126 42.46 -3.42 6.08
CA ASP A 126 42.25 -2.05 5.62
C ASP A 126 40.75 -1.67 5.64
N SER A 127 40.40 -0.54 5.02
CA SER A 127 39.03 -0.03 5.00
C SER A 127 38.02 -0.90 4.23
N SER A 128 38.47 -1.91 3.48
CA SER A 128 37.58 -2.86 2.78
C SER A 128 37.06 -3.98 3.68
N ASN A 129 37.55 -4.06 4.94
CA ASN A 129 37.13 -5.06 5.91
C ASN A 129 35.63 -4.99 6.22
N GLN A 130 34.94 -6.11 6.07
CA GLN A 130 33.54 -6.24 6.42
C GLN A 130 33.29 -7.07 7.70
N LEU A 131 34.32 -7.71 8.26
CA LEU A 131 34.28 -8.58 9.45
C LEU A 131 34.86 -7.89 10.69
N THR A 132 34.41 -6.66 10.96
CA THR A 132 34.87 -5.87 12.11
C THR A 132 34.23 -6.33 13.43
N ASN A 133 34.81 -5.96 14.59
CA ASN A 133 34.23 -6.27 15.90
C ASN A 133 32.76 -5.83 15.98
N GLY A 134 31.88 -6.73 16.40
CA GLY A 134 30.43 -6.53 16.43
C GLY A 134 29.69 -7.02 15.19
N ASN A 135 30.39 -7.21 14.05
CA ASN A 135 29.78 -7.73 12.82
C ASN A 135 29.18 -9.12 13.02
N ILE A 136 28.01 -9.34 12.43
CA ILE A 136 27.34 -10.64 12.37
C ILE A 136 27.23 -11.08 10.91
N PHE A 137 27.53 -12.34 10.67
CA PHE A 137 27.21 -13.02 9.41
C PHE A 137 26.48 -14.33 9.69
N ALA A 138 25.78 -14.82 8.69
CA ALA A 138 25.05 -16.07 8.77
C ALA A 138 25.67 -17.12 7.86
N VAL A 139 25.53 -18.39 8.25
CA VAL A 139 26.01 -19.55 7.52
C VAL A 139 24.85 -20.52 7.30
N LEU A 140 24.64 -20.96 6.06
CA LEU A 140 23.91 -22.18 5.76
C LEU A 140 24.97 -23.29 5.69
N THR A 141 24.97 -24.17 6.67
CA THR A 141 26.01 -25.20 6.84
C THR A 141 25.89 -26.27 5.76
N ASN A 142 26.96 -27.05 5.58
CA ASN A 142 26.96 -28.17 4.64
C ASN A 142 25.95 -29.28 5.02
N ALA A 143 25.56 -29.35 6.30
CA ALA A 143 24.52 -30.24 6.82
C ALA A 143 23.09 -29.68 6.63
N GLY A 144 22.96 -28.45 6.10
CA GLY A 144 21.68 -27.80 5.84
C GLY A 144 21.06 -27.10 7.07
N ASN A 145 21.84 -26.86 8.12
CA ASN A 145 21.43 -26.07 9.29
C ASN A 145 21.78 -24.59 9.11
N TYR A 146 21.17 -23.73 9.93
CA TYR A 146 21.44 -22.29 9.89
C TYR A 146 22.24 -21.85 11.10
N ALA A 147 23.39 -21.27 10.89
CA ALA A 147 24.19 -20.66 11.94
C ALA A 147 24.21 -19.13 11.83
N LYS A 148 24.36 -18.49 12.99
CA LYS A 148 24.78 -17.09 13.09
C LYS A 148 26.12 -17.02 13.81
N VAL A 149 27.01 -16.15 13.34
CA VAL A 149 28.35 -15.97 13.86
C VAL A 149 28.59 -14.48 14.06
N GLN A 150 29.06 -14.08 15.24
CA GLN A 150 29.45 -12.70 15.53
C GLN A 150 30.94 -12.62 15.79
N VAL A 151 31.59 -11.66 15.14
CA VAL A 151 32.96 -11.27 15.42
C VAL A 151 33.00 -10.51 16.73
N LEU A 152 33.63 -11.09 17.75
CA LEU A 152 33.84 -10.44 19.04
C LEU A 152 35.16 -9.67 19.05
N ASP A 153 36.21 -10.28 18.50
CA ASP A 153 37.52 -9.67 18.35
C ASP A 153 38.18 -10.09 17.04
N TYR A 154 38.45 -9.12 16.19
CA TYR A 154 39.03 -9.28 14.86
C TYR A 154 40.57 -9.30 14.93
N GLY A 155 41.19 -10.22 14.21
CA GLY A 155 42.64 -10.31 14.14
C GLY A 155 43.11 -11.40 13.18
N TYR A 156 44.42 -11.73 13.24
CA TYR A 156 44.96 -12.89 12.53
C TYR A 156 44.24 -14.17 12.98
N ASN A 157 44.09 -14.32 14.29
CA ASN A 157 43.08 -15.18 14.89
C ASN A 157 41.90 -14.30 15.29
N MET A 158 40.68 -14.81 15.14
CA MET A 158 39.45 -14.07 15.39
C MET A 158 38.65 -14.74 16.51
N THR A 159 38.25 -14.00 17.53
CA THR A 159 37.31 -14.51 18.52
C THR A 159 35.89 -14.33 18.00
N VAL A 160 35.13 -15.43 17.94
CA VAL A 160 33.74 -15.42 17.49
C VAL A 160 32.83 -16.09 18.51
N ARG A 161 31.57 -15.64 18.58
CA ARG A 161 30.48 -16.45 19.15
C ARG A 161 29.58 -16.95 18.03
N TRP A 162 29.06 -18.16 18.17
CA TRP A 162 28.15 -18.75 17.20
C TRP A 162 26.97 -19.47 17.85
N ALA A 163 25.91 -19.65 17.08
CA ALA A 163 24.82 -20.58 17.39
C ALA A 163 24.28 -21.17 16.09
N THR A 164 24.10 -22.50 16.07
CA THR A 164 23.64 -23.28 14.91
C THR A 164 22.31 -23.93 15.22
N TYR A 165 21.33 -23.78 14.33
CA TYR A 165 19.96 -24.21 14.52
C TYR A 165 19.55 -25.24 13.48
N ARG A 166 18.97 -26.34 13.97
CA ARG A 166 18.28 -27.33 13.15
C ARG A 166 16.80 -27.00 13.12
N VAL A 167 16.25 -26.89 11.92
CA VAL A 167 14.82 -26.61 11.69
C VAL A 167 14.09 -27.83 11.13
N GLY A 168 12.78 -27.87 11.30
CA GLY A 168 11.93 -29.00 10.93
C GLY A 168 11.78 -29.22 9.43
N SER A 169 10.99 -30.22 9.06
CA SER A 169 10.56 -30.43 7.68
C SER A 169 9.66 -29.28 7.22
N LYS A 170 9.80 -28.89 5.96
CA LYS A 170 8.94 -27.86 5.36
C LYS A 170 7.53 -28.36 5.08
N TYR A 171 7.42 -29.63 4.70
CA TYR A 171 6.17 -30.32 4.39
C TYR A 171 5.76 -31.24 5.53
N ARG A 172 4.46 -31.28 5.82
CA ARG A 172 3.88 -32.20 6.80
C ARG A 172 2.47 -32.62 6.39
N VAL A 173 2.15 -33.89 6.57
CA VAL A 173 0.77 -34.39 6.44
C VAL A 173 0.04 -34.15 7.76
N LEU A 174 -1.09 -33.45 7.71
CA LEU A 174 -1.95 -33.25 8.87
C LEU A 174 -2.98 -34.37 9.02
N GLY A 175 -3.46 -34.94 7.91
CA GLY A 175 -4.39 -36.05 7.98
C GLY A 175 -4.57 -36.78 6.65
N THR A 176 -5.14 -37.98 6.76
CA THR A 176 -5.29 -38.93 5.65
C THR A 176 -6.69 -39.53 5.58
N GLY A 177 -6.95 -40.30 4.53
CA GLY A 177 -8.19 -41.07 4.33
C GLY A 177 -9.26 -40.35 3.53
N TYR A 178 -8.95 -39.19 2.94
CA TYR A 178 -9.88 -38.43 2.11
C TYR A 178 -10.08 -39.09 0.74
N THR A 179 -11.28 -38.97 0.18
CA THR A 179 -11.60 -39.53 -1.14
C THR A 179 -11.56 -38.43 -2.19
N GLN A 180 -10.42 -38.31 -2.89
CA GLN A 180 -10.22 -37.32 -3.96
C GLN A 180 -10.65 -35.89 -3.53
N PRO A 181 -10.00 -35.31 -2.50
CA PRO A 181 -10.30 -33.95 -2.09
C PRO A 181 -9.89 -32.96 -3.19
N GLU A 182 -10.75 -31.99 -3.50
CA GLU A 182 -10.56 -31.01 -4.58
C GLU A 182 -10.14 -29.65 -4.04
N ASP A 183 -10.83 -29.13 -3.00
CA ASP A 183 -10.48 -27.85 -2.39
C ASP A 183 -10.49 -27.84 -0.86
N ILE A 184 -9.82 -26.85 -0.28
CA ILE A 184 -9.78 -26.61 1.16
C ILE A 184 -9.81 -25.11 1.48
N ALA A 185 -10.70 -24.73 2.40
CA ALA A 185 -10.72 -23.41 3.02
C ALA A 185 -10.58 -23.54 4.54
N ALA A 186 -10.11 -22.50 5.21
CA ALA A 186 -9.96 -22.49 6.67
C ALA A 186 -10.64 -21.26 7.29
N THR A 187 -11.13 -21.43 8.51
CA THR A 187 -11.65 -20.33 9.33
C THR A 187 -10.55 -19.34 9.68
N ALA A 188 -10.92 -18.10 10.03
CA ALA A 188 -9.99 -17.06 10.45
C ALA A 188 -9.18 -17.45 11.71
N SER A 189 -9.71 -18.35 12.55
CA SER A 189 -8.99 -18.92 13.69
C SER A 189 -7.94 -19.97 13.33
N GLU A 190 -7.95 -20.47 12.10
CA GLU A 190 -7.06 -21.54 11.61
C GLU A 190 -7.15 -22.85 12.41
N THR A 191 -8.27 -23.08 13.09
CA THR A 191 -8.54 -24.31 13.85
C THR A 191 -9.44 -25.29 13.11
N THR A 192 -10.23 -24.80 12.16
CA THR A 192 -11.22 -25.57 11.41
C THR A 192 -11.04 -25.32 9.92
N ALA A 193 -11.07 -26.39 9.14
CA ALA A 193 -11.09 -26.34 7.69
C ALA A 193 -12.39 -26.92 7.12
N TYR A 194 -12.69 -26.54 5.89
CA TYR A 194 -13.75 -27.11 5.07
C TYR A 194 -13.13 -27.73 3.82
N VAL A 195 -13.58 -28.92 3.44
CA VAL A 195 -12.99 -29.68 2.31
C VAL A 195 -14.10 -30.18 1.39
N THR A 196 -13.91 -30.02 0.08
CA THR A 196 -14.75 -30.66 -0.95
C THR A 196 -14.14 -31.99 -1.36
N GLU A 197 -14.94 -33.05 -1.39
CA GLU A 197 -14.55 -34.35 -1.96
C GLU A 197 -15.28 -34.55 -3.27
N ARG A 198 -14.56 -35.00 -4.32
CA ARG A 198 -15.13 -35.25 -5.65
C ARG A 198 -16.32 -36.22 -5.64
N SER A 199 -16.40 -37.07 -4.62
CA SER A 199 -17.53 -37.98 -4.35
C SER A 199 -18.85 -37.29 -3.99
N GLY A 200 -18.83 -35.98 -3.72
CA GLY A 200 -20.02 -35.17 -3.47
C GLY A 200 -20.21 -34.69 -2.05
N ASN A 201 -19.19 -34.83 -1.20
CA ASN A 201 -19.24 -34.37 0.19
C ASN A 201 -18.61 -32.98 0.36
N PHE A 202 -19.20 -32.20 1.26
CA PHE A 202 -18.63 -31.00 1.85
C PHE A 202 -18.38 -31.26 3.34
N LEU A 203 -17.13 -31.23 3.74
CA LEU A 203 -16.68 -31.65 5.06
C LEU A 203 -16.35 -30.45 5.94
N ARG A 204 -16.53 -30.60 7.26
CA ARG A 204 -15.95 -29.75 8.30
C ARG A 204 -14.89 -30.55 9.05
N VAL A 205 -13.67 -30.04 9.09
CA VAL A 205 -12.47 -30.76 9.56
C VAL A 205 -11.81 -29.98 10.71
N PRO A 206 -11.64 -30.57 11.90
CA PRO A 206 -10.81 -29.98 12.94
C PRO A 206 -9.33 -30.14 12.59
N LEU A 207 -8.57 -29.05 12.44
CA LEU A 207 -7.17 -29.11 11.99
C LEU A 207 -6.22 -29.74 13.01
N GLY A 208 -6.58 -29.72 14.31
CA GLY A 208 -5.86 -30.44 15.36
C GLY A 208 -5.99 -31.97 15.27
N SER A 209 -6.95 -32.49 14.49
CA SER A 209 -7.15 -33.92 14.23
C SER A 209 -7.66 -34.10 12.79
N ALA A 210 -6.82 -33.75 11.82
CA ALA A 210 -7.26 -33.57 10.43
C ALA A 210 -7.48 -34.86 9.63
N ASN A 211 -7.55 -36.04 10.25
CA ASN A 211 -7.87 -37.28 9.55
C ASN A 211 -9.33 -37.27 9.08
N ARG A 212 -9.61 -37.90 7.94
CA ARG A 212 -10.97 -37.99 7.38
C ARG A 212 -11.98 -38.61 8.35
N ALA A 213 -11.53 -39.53 9.20
CA ALA A 213 -12.35 -40.19 10.24
C ALA A 213 -12.82 -39.22 11.35
N SER A 214 -12.13 -38.11 11.55
CA SER A 214 -12.51 -37.05 12.50
C SER A 214 -13.30 -35.91 11.85
N ALA A 215 -13.44 -35.92 10.53
CA ALA A 215 -14.19 -34.92 9.78
C ALA A 215 -15.69 -35.18 9.86
N THR A 216 -16.48 -34.11 9.95
CA THR A 216 -17.95 -34.17 9.85
C THR A 216 -18.35 -33.97 8.39
N VAL A 217 -19.20 -34.86 7.84
CA VAL A 217 -19.88 -34.58 6.56
C VAL A 217 -20.99 -33.57 6.85
N LEU A 218 -20.77 -32.31 6.46
CA LEU A 218 -21.72 -31.24 6.72
C LEU A 218 -22.81 -31.20 5.65
N ALA A 219 -22.44 -31.43 4.38
CA ALA A 219 -23.38 -31.60 3.29
C ALA A 219 -22.94 -32.72 2.35
N SER A 220 -23.90 -33.35 1.66
CA SER A 220 -23.68 -34.44 0.71
C SER A 220 -24.58 -34.30 -0.51
N GLY A 221 -24.33 -35.07 -1.56
CA GLY A 221 -25.15 -35.06 -2.78
C GLY A 221 -24.79 -33.93 -3.76
N LEU A 222 -23.61 -33.33 -3.59
CA LEU A 222 -23.02 -32.44 -4.60
C LEU A 222 -22.47 -33.27 -5.77
N THR A 223 -22.47 -32.71 -6.97
CA THR A 223 -21.87 -33.38 -8.14
C THR A 223 -20.46 -32.87 -8.37
N ALA A 224 -19.44 -33.68 -8.04
CA ALA A 224 -18.03 -33.35 -8.21
C ALA A 224 -17.67 -31.91 -7.77
N PRO A 225 -17.92 -31.54 -6.51
CA PRO A 225 -17.68 -30.18 -6.02
C PRO A 225 -16.19 -29.83 -6.12
N GLN A 226 -15.89 -28.67 -6.70
CA GLN A 226 -14.52 -28.17 -6.95
C GLN A 226 -14.16 -27.07 -5.93
N GLN A 227 -13.74 -25.89 -6.42
CA GLN A 227 -13.33 -24.78 -5.57
C GLN A 227 -14.50 -24.25 -4.73
N MET A 228 -14.19 -23.84 -3.50
CA MET A 228 -15.11 -23.20 -2.58
C MET A 228 -14.66 -21.78 -2.24
N TYR A 229 -15.63 -20.94 -1.86
CA TYR A 229 -15.39 -19.69 -1.16
C TYR A 229 -16.07 -19.75 0.21
N LEU A 230 -15.31 -19.54 1.28
CA LEU A 230 -15.81 -19.54 2.65
C LEU A 230 -16.19 -18.11 3.09
N ASP A 231 -17.47 -17.86 3.31
CA ASP A 231 -17.99 -16.62 3.89
C ASP A 231 -18.35 -16.85 5.36
N GLU A 232 -17.31 -17.01 6.18
CA GLU A 232 -17.43 -17.30 7.61
C GLU A 232 -18.28 -16.25 8.34
N ALA A 233 -18.13 -14.97 7.99
CA ALA A 233 -18.84 -13.86 8.62
C ALA A 233 -20.37 -13.98 8.49
N ASN A 234 -20.86 -14.57 7.41
CA ASN A 234 -22.30 -14.77 7.18
C ASN A 234 -22.74 -16.23 7.39
N GLY A 235 -21.82 -17.12 7.79
CA GLY A 235 -22.13 -18.53 8.04
C GLY A 235 -22.43 -19.33 6.76
N TYR A 236 -21.78 -19.01 5.64
CA TYR A 236 -21.97 -19.71 4.36
C TYR A 236 -20.66 -20.18 3.73
N ALA A 237 -20.75 -21.21 2.89
CA ALA A 237 -19.76 -21.54 1.87
C ALA A 237 -20.43 -21.55 0.49
N TYR A 238 -19.69 -21.14 -0.54
CA TYR A 238 -20.13 -21.16 -1.92
C TYR A 238 -19.29 -22.20 -2.66
N VAL A 239 -19.90 -23.06 -3.47
CA VAL A 239 -19.22 -24.20 -4.11
C VAL A 239 -19.72 -24.35 -5.55
N VAL A 240 -18.81 -24.62 -6.49
CA VAL A 240 -19.14 -24.96 -7.88
C VAL A 240 -19.05 -26.47 -8.12
N GLU A 241 -19.91 -26.98 -9.00
CA GLU A 241 -20.01 -28.39 -9.34
C GLU A 241 -19.49 -28.67 -10.76
N PHE A 242 -18.52 -29.59 -10.88
CA PHE A 242 -17.90 -29.96 -12.15
C PHE A 242 -18.76 -30.98 -12.91
N THR A 243 -19.71 -30.46 -13.68
CA THR A 243 -20.48 -31.25 -14.64
C THR A 243 -21.03 -30.37 -15.76
N SER A 244 -21.39 -30.98 -16.89
CA SER A 244 -22.24 -30.33 -17.88
C SER A 244 -23.61 -30.11 -17.25
N VAL A 245 -24.07 -28.86 -17.16
CA VAL A 245 -25.24 -28.47 -16.36
C VAL A 245 -24.94 -28.43 -14.85
N GLY A 246 -23.75 -27.95 -14.48
CA GLY A 246 -23.34 -27.71 -13.10
C GLY A 246 -24.04 -26.51 -12.44
N ARG A 247 -23.87 -26.39 -11.13
CA ARG A 247 -24.44 -25.31 -10.31
C ARG A 247 -23.36 -24.57 -9.55
N LEU A 248 -23.64 -23.30 -9.25
CA LEU A 248 -23.05 -22.61 -8.10
C LEU A 248 -24.07 -22.74 -6.96
N VAL A 249 -23.66 -23.34 -5.85
CA VAL A 249 -24.49 -23.53 -4.67
C VAL A 249 -23.94 -22.77 -3.48
N ARG A 250 -24.84 -22.36 -2.58
CA ARG A 250 -24.51 -21.85 -1.25
C ARG A 250 -24.90 -22.90 -0.21
N ILE A 251 -23.97 -23.24 0.66
CA ILE A 251 -24.13 -24.18 1.76
C ILE A 251 -24.14 -23.39 3.06
N ARG A 252 -25.15 -23.58 3.90
CA ARG A 252 -25.18 -22.97 5.24
C ARG A 252 -24.28 -23.76 6.19
N LEU A 253 -23.35 -23.10 6.87
CA LEU A 253 -22.36 -23.76 7.72
C LEU A 253 -22.95 -24.35 9.01
N ALA A 254 -24.14 -23.86 9.42
CA ALA A 254 -24.83 -24.32 10.63
C ALA A 254 -25.38 -25.75 10.49
N ASP A 255 -25.99 -26.07 9.35
CA ASP A 255 -26.80 -27.28 9.16
C ASP A 255 -26.52 -28.01 7.82
N GLY A 256 -25.68 -27.45 6.95
CA GLY A 256 -25.37 -28.03 5.65
C GLY A 256 -26.41 -27.79 4.56
N ALA A 257 -27.42 -26.94 4.78
CA ALA A 257 -28.46 -26.70 3.79
C ALA A 257 -27.89 -26.13 2.47
N ILE A 258 -28.17 -26.81 1.35
CA ILE A 258 -27.70 -26.46 0.01
C ILE A 258 -28.77 -25.64 -0.72
N THR A 259 -28.40 -24.44 -1.19
CA THR A 259 -29.25 -23.56 -2.00
C THR A 259 -28.58 -23.27 -3.35
N PRO A 260 -29.16 -23.65 -4.50
CA PRO A 260 -28.65 -23.24 -5.81
C PRO A 260 -28.75 -21.72 -5.99
N LEU A 261 -27.67 -21.07 -6.43
CA LEU A 261 -27.63 -19.65 -6.79
C LEU A 261 -27.58 -19.43 -8.29
N ALA A 262 -26.94 -20.35 -9.02
CA ALA A 262 -26.95 -20.38 -10.48
C ALA A 262 -26.89 -21.83 -10.96
N THR A 263 -27.49 -22.08 -12.12
CA THR A 263 -27.54 -23.39 -12.80
C THR A 263 -27.00 -23.28 -14.21
N ASN A 264 -26.93 -24.39 -14.95
CA ASN A 264 -26.45 -24.44 -16.33
C ASN A 264 -25.03 -23.86 -16.47
N LEU A 265 -24.15 -24.16 -15.51
CA LEU A 265 -22.71 -23.97 -15.68
C LEU A 265 -22.14 -25.15 -16.46
N ASN A 266 -21.06 -24.93 -17.20
CA ASN A 266 -20.42 -25.92 -18.04
C ASN A 266 -19.05 -26.28 -17.46
N ASN A 267 -18.99 -27.39 -16.73
CA ASN A 267 -17.77 -27.89 -16.10
C ASN A 267 -17.07 -26.79 -15.29
N ALA A 268 -17.82 -26.19 -14.35
CA ALA A 268 -17.30 -25.14 -13.48
C ALA A 268 -16.25 -25.72 -12.52
N VAL A 269 -15.17 -24.96 -12.29
CA VAL A 269 -14.03 -25.42 -11.49
C VAL A 269 -13.61 -24.40 -10.45
N GLY A 270 -13.18 -23.23 -10.89
CA GLY A 270 -12.70 -22.16 -10.02
C GLY A 270 -13.81 -21.21 -9.63
N LEU A 271 -13.68 -20.61 -8.44
CA LEU A 271 -14.66 -19.73 -7.83
C LEU A 271 -13.98 -18.66 -6.99
N VAL A 272 -14.36 -17.41 -7.19
CA VAL A 272 -14.22 -16.34 -6.19
C VAL A 272 -15.52 -15.56 -6.07
N VAL A 273 -15.73 -14.94 -4.92
CA VAL A 273 -16.90 -14.10 -4.60
C VAL A 273 -16.41 -12.69 -4.27
N THR A 274 -17.14 -11.67 -4.71
CA THR A 274 -16.83 -10.27 -4.39
C THR A 274 -17.12 -9.95 -2.93
N ALA A 275 -16.41 -8.97 -2.36
CA ALA A 275 -16.49 -8.59 -0.96
C ALA A 275 -17.89 -8.05 -0.57
N ASP A 276 -18.67 -7.54 -1.52
CA ASP A 276 -20.07 -7.15 -1.30
C ASP A 276 -21.07 -8.33 -1.37
N ARG A 277 -20.57 -9.53 -1.70
CA ARG A 277 -21.34 -10.76 -1.92
C ARG A 277 -22.47 -10.58 -2.94
N GLN A 278 -22.31 -9.69 -3.91
CA GLN A 278 -23.28 -9.52 -4.99
C GLN A 278 -22.93 -10.37 -6.21
N HIS A 279 -21.66 -10.72 -6.38
CA HIS A 279 -21.18 -11.40 -7.57
C HIS A 279 -20.22 -12.55 -7.25
N ALA A 280 -20.18 -13.53 -8.16
CA ALA A 280 -19.11 -14.52 -8.23
C ALA A 280 -18.45 -14.50 -9.61
N TYR A 281 -17.16 -14.82 -9.65
CA TYR A 281 -16.45 -15.14 -10.88
C TYR A 281 -16.14 -16.62 -10.86
N VAL A 282 -16.49 -17.31 -11.95
CA VAL A 282 -16.37 -18.76 -12.09
C VAL A 282 -15.58 -19.09 -13.34
N SER A 283 -14.61 -20.00 -13.24
CA SER A 283 -13.95 -20.56 -14.42
C SER A 283 -14.72 -21.79 -14.92
N GLU A 284 -14.89 -21.88 -16.24
CA GLU A 284 -15.59 -22.97 -16.92
C GLU A 284 -14.71 -23.62 -17.98
N GLN A 285 -14.70 -24.96 -18.00
CA GLN A 285 -14.00 -25.76 -19.01
C GLN A 285 -14.97 -26.21 -20.10
N THR A 286 -15.16 -25.37 -21.11
CA THR A 286 -16.08 -25.64 -22.21
C THR A 286 -15.38 -26.31 -23.41
N GLU A 287 -16.16 -26.98 -24.26
CA GLU A 287 -15.67 -27.58 -25.51
C GLU A 287 -15.04 -26.56 -26.48
N LYS A 288 -15.47 -25.28 -26.42
CA LYS A 288 -15.00 -24.20 -27.30
C LYS A 288 -13.88 -23.36 -26.67
N GLY A 289 -13.15 -23.93 -25.72
CA GLY A 289 -12.15 -23.23 -24.92
C GLY A 289 -12.69 -22.75 -23.58
N GLY A 290 -11.79 -22.56 -22.63
CA GLY A 290 -12.12 -22.13 -21.28
C GLY A 290 -12.49 -20.65 -21.22
N ARG A 291 -13.30 -20.29 -20.22
CA ARG A 291 -13.78 -18.93 -20.00
C ARG A 291 -13.96 -18.60 -18.52
N ILE A 292 -14.04 -17.31 -18.20
CA ILE A 292 -14.54 -16.82 -16.92
C ILE A 292 -15.93 -16.22 -17.11
N VAL A 293 -16.83 -16.54 -16.19
CA VAL A 293 -18.19 -16.03 -16.14
C VAL A 293 -18.40 -15.28 -14.82
N LYS A 294 -18.87 -14.04 -14.92
CA LYS A 294 -19.42 -13.27 -13.80
C LYS A 294 -20.88 -13.67 -13.58
N ILE A 295 -21.24 -13.98 -12.35
CA ILE A 295 -22.58 -14.37 -11.93
C ILE A 295 -23.12 -13.31 -10.96
N THR A 296 -24.31 -12.79 -11.22
CA THR A 296 -25.00 -11.88 -10.28
C THR A 296 -25.95 -12.69 -9.40
N PHE A 297 -25.76 -12.67 -8.08
CA PHE A 297 -26.52 -13.56 -7.17
C PHE A 297 -28.00 -13.26 -7.09
N SER A 298 -28.39 -11.99 -7.18
CA SER A 298 -29.80 -11.58 -7.08
C SER A 298 -30.66 -12.11 -8.24
N THR A 299 -30.06 -12.33 -9.42
CA THR A 299 -30.77 -12.73 -10.64
C THR A 299 -30.34 -14.09 -11.19
N GLY A 300 -29.20 -14.63 -10.76
CA GLY A 300 -28.57 -15.80 -11.36
C GLY A 300 -28.02 -15.55 -12.78
N THR A 301 -27.98 -14.29 -13.24
CA THR A 301 -27.52 -13.92 -14.57
C THR A 301 -26.03 -14.19 -14.73
N LYS A 302 -25.64 -14.70 -15.90
CA LYS A 302 -24.26 -15.07 -16.26
C LYS A 302 -23.75 -14.19 -17.38
N GLN A 303 -22.60 -13.54 -17.19
CA GLN A 303 -21.91 -12.73 -18.18
C GLN A 303 -20.51 -13.31 -18.41
N VAL A 304 -20.18 -13.64 -19.66
CA VAL A 304 -18.80 -14.03 -20.01
C VAL A 304 -17.91 -12.80 -19.95
N VAL A 305 -16.82 -12.85 -19.17
CA VAL A 305 -15.90 -11.72 -18.99
C VAL A 305 -14.53 -11.95 -19.64
N ALA A 306 -14.12 -13.21 -19.79
CA ALA A 306 -12.87 -13.60 -20.42
C ALA A 306 -13.03 -14.95 -21.14
N THR A 307 -12.37 -15.12 -22.28
CA THR A 307 -12.37 -16.36 -23.10
C THR A 307 -10.94 -16.76 -23.45
N GLU A 308 -10.77 -17.79 -24.28
CA GLU A 308 -9.44 -18.24 -24.77
C GLU A 308 -8.49 -18.70 -23.65
N LEU A 309 -9.06 -19.24 -22.57
CA LEU A 309 -8.30 -19.92 -21.52
C LEU A 309 -8.17 -21.40 -21.85
N THR A 310 -7.04 -22.02 -21.50
CA THR A 310 -6.83 -23.46 -21.72
C THR A 310 -7.02 -24.21 -20.41
N GLN A 311 -8.09 -25.02 -20.32
CA GLN A 311 -8.44 -25.76 -19.09
C GLN A 311 -8.26 -24.92 -17.82
N PRO A 312 -8.94 -23.76 -17.70
CA PRO A 312 -8.81 -22.92 -16.52
C PRO A 312 -9.28 -23.69 -15.27
N PHE A 313 -8.53 -23.55 -14.19
CA PHE A 313 -8.78 -24.24 -12.93
C PHE A 313 -9.13 -23.21 -11.84
N PHE A 314 -8.48 -23.21 -10.68
CA PHE A 314 -8.92 -22.37 -9.56
C PHE A 314 -8.63 -20.89 -9.81
N LEU A 315 -9.48 -20.06 -9.20
CA LEU A 315 -9.43 -18.61 -9.22
C LEU A 315 -8.98 -18.08 -7.85
N THR A 316 -8.20 -17.01 -7.87
CA THR A 316 -7.79 -16.28 -6.67
C THR A 316 -7.79 -14.78 -6.98
N TRP A 317 -8.32 -13.96 -6.08
CA TRP A 317 -8.15 -12.51 -6.17
C TRP A 317 -6.67 -12.14 -6.05
N ALA A 318 -6.18 -11.25 -6.91
CA ALA A 318 -4.79 -10.81 -6.87
C ALA A 318 -4.49 -10.01 -5.59
N ASP A 319 -5.46 -9.20 -5.16
CA ASP A 319 -5.45 -8.42 -3.93
C ASP A 319 -6.88 -7.99 -3.57
N ALA A 320 -7.01 -7.14 -2.54
CA ALA A 320 -8.30 -6.70 -2.00
C ALA A 320 -9.05 -5.68 -2.88
N SER A 321 -8.49 -5.18 -3.99
CA SER A 321 -9.18 -4.27 -4.91
C SER A 321 -10.27 -4.98 -5.73
N GLU A 322 -10.17 -6.32 -5.86
CA GLU A 322 -11.06 -7.13 -6.70
C GLU A 322 -11.05 -6.73 -8.20
N GLU A 323 -9.98 -6.06 -8.64
CA GLU A 323 -9.81 -5.64 -10.04
C GLU A 323 -9.13 -6.70 -10.90
N ARG A 324 -8.49 -7.69 -10.30
CA ARG A 324 -7.71 -8.70 -11.02
C ARG A 324 -7.82 -10.09 -10.40
N LEU A 325 -7.97 -11.09 -11.27
CA LEU A 325 -7.98 -12.50 -10.92
C LEU A 325 -6.69 -13.17 -11.36
N PHE A 326 -6.18 -14.12 -10.57
CA PHE A 326 -5.31 -15.18 -11.06
C PHE A 326 -6.12 -16.41 -11.41
N VAL A 327 -5.78 -17.04 -12.52
CA VAL A 327 -6.29 -18.35 -12.93
C VAL A 327 -5.14 -19.24 -13.36
N THR A 328 -5.10 -20.46 -12.83
CA THR A 328 -4.18 -21.48 -13.34
C THR A 328 -4.78 -22.15 -14.57
N GLU A 329 -3.92 -22.52 -15.52
CA GLU A 329 -4.31 -23.21 -16.73
C GLU A 329 -3.57 -24.55 -16.85
N ARG A 330 -4.36 -25.62 -16.85
CA ARG A 330 -3.87 -27.01 -16.84
C ARG A 330 -3.57 -27.54 -18.26
N GLY A 331 -3.31 -28.84 -18.33
CA GLY A 331 -3.04 -29.55 -19.58
C GLY A 331 -1.73 -29.09 -20.20
N THR A 332 -1.74 -28.82 -21.50
CA THR A 332 -0.56 -28.40 -22.26
C THR A 332 -0.17 -26.94 -22.05
N ALA A 333 -1.07 -26.09 -21.55
CA ALA A 333 -0.78 -24.66 -21.40
C ALA A 333 0.19 -24.38 -20.25
N ARG A 334 0.05 -25.11 -19.12
CA ARG A 334 0.97 -25.10 -17.98
C ARG A 334 1.37 -23.68 -17.58
N ARG A 335 0.39 -22.85 -17.23
CA ARG A 335 0.64 -21.41 -17.00
C ARG A 335 -0.25 -20.79 -15.93
N LEU A 336 0.19 -19.65 -15.42
CA LEU A 336 -0.60 -18.74 -14.60
C LEU A 336 -1.02 -17.57 -15.49
N ALA A 337 -2.30 -17.24 -15.51
CA ALA A 337 -2.81 -16.05 -16.16
C ALA A 337 -3.41 -15.07 -15.16
N ALA A 338 -3.26 -13.78 -15.45
CA ALA A 338 -3.94 -12.70 -14.77
C ALA A 338 -5.06 -12.15 -15.66
N ILE A 339 -6.23 -11.89 -15.09
CA ILE A 339 -7.39 -11.35 -15.78
C ILE A 339 -7.72 -10.01 -15.16
N ASP A 340 -7.52 -8.95 -15.93
CA ASP A 340 -7.80 -7.57 -15.53
C ASP A 340 -9.26 -7.22 -15.82
N LEU A 341 -10.04 -7.01 -14.77
CA LEU A 341 -11.48 -6.74 -14.81
C LEU A 341 -11.81 -5.25 -14.96
N THR A 342 -10.80 -4.36 -14.94
CA THR A 342 -11.01 -2.91 -15.12
C THR A 342 -11.36 -2.53 -16.55
N GLN A 343 -11.21 -3.48 -17.48
CA GLN A 343 -11.46 -3.30 -18.90
C GLN A 343 -12.59 -4.22 -19.37
N THR A 344 -13.30 -3.80 -20.41
CA THR A 344 -14.36 -4.59 -21.05
C THR A 344 -14.10 -4.67 -22.56
N PRO A 345 -13.75 -5.84 -23.12
CA PRO A 345 -13.56 -7.12 -22.44
C PRO A 345 -12.35 -7.13 -21.49
N ALA A 346 -12.34 -8.08 -20.53
CA ALA A 346 -11.24 -8.20 -19.58
C ALA A 346 -9.93 -8.56 -20.30
N VAL A 347 -8.82 -7.97 -19.87
CA VAL A 347 -7.50 -8.21 -20.49
C VAL A 347 -6.82 -9.39 -19.81
N ILE A 348 -6.32 -10.34 -20.59
CA ILE A 348 -5.64 -11.55 -20.10
C ILE A 348 -4.13 -11.41 -20.30
N SER A 349 -3.37 -11.49 -19.22
CA SER A 349 -1.90 -11.52 -19.25
C SER A 349 -1.38 -12.89 -18.83
N ARG A 350 -0.42 -13.46 -19.56
CA ARG A 350 0.23 -14.73 -19.19
C ARG A 350 1.42 -14.43 -18.29
N VAL A 351 1.21 -14.60 -16.98
CA VAL A 351 2.12 -14.17 -15.92
C VAL A 351 3.35 -15.07 -15.80
N GLU A 352 3.15 -16.37 -15.96
CA GLU A 352 4.22 -17.36 -15.94
C GLU A 352 3.85 -18.51 -16.87
N THR A 353 4.80 -18.97 -17.67
CA THR A 353 4.62 -20.07 -18.62
C THR A 353 5.58 -21.20 -18.29
N GLY A 354 5.19 -22.44 -18.59
CA GLY A 354 6.03 -23.60 -18.26
C GLY A 354 5.98 -23.99 -16.78
N LEU A 355 4.86 -23.74 -16.11
CA LEU A 355 4.59 -24.29 -14.79
C LEU A 355 4.72 -25.82 -14.79
N PRO A 356 4.98 -26.43 -13.63
CA PRO A 356 4.92 -27.89 -13.48
C PRO A 356 3.55 -28.45 -13.87
N ASN A 357 3.46 -29.78 -14.06
CA ASN A 357 2.24 -30.41 -14.58
C ASN A 357 1.01 -30.11 -13.70
N ASN A 358 -0.12 -29.88 -14.37
CA ASN A 358 -1.43 -29.63 -13.76
C ASN A 358 -1.43 -28.55 -12.65
N PRO A 359 -1.06 -27.30 -12.94
CA PRO A 359 -1.19 -26.21 -11.98
C PRO A 359 -2.67 -26.03 -11.60
N SER A 360 -2.99 -26.25 -10.34
CA SER A 360 -4.36 -26.37 -9.83
C SER A 360 -4.83 -25.08 -9.17
N SER A 361 -4.03 -24.51 -8.28
CA SER A 361 -4.43 -23.36 -7.48
C SER A 361 -3.26 -22.46 -7.16
N THR A 362 -3.58 -21.24 -6.75
CA THR A 362 -2.59 -20.28 -6.25
C THR A 362 -3.06 -19.64 -4.95
N ALA A 363 -2.11 -19.43 -4.04
CA ALA A 363 -2.30 -18.64 -2.84
C ALA A 363 -1.37 -17.42 -2.86
N VAL A 364 -1.95 -16.23 -2.65
CA VAL A 364 -1.18 -15.00 -2.42
C VAL A 364 -0.70 -15.00 -0.97
N ILE A 365 0.61 -15.09 -0.76
CA ILE A 365 1.21 -15.14 0.59
C ILE A 365 1.80 -13.79 1.01
N ALA A 366 2.14 -12.94 0.04
CA ALA A 366 2.48 -11.53 0.21
C ALA A 366 2.24 -10.80 -1.12
N PRO A 367 2.18 -9.46 -1.15
CA PRO A 367 2.08 -8.72 -2.41
C PRO A 367 3.14 -9.15 -3.42
N GLY A 368 2.71 -9.62 -4.60
CA GLY A 368 3.60 -10.10 -5.65
C GLY A 368 4.23 -11.48 -5.41
N LYS A 369 3.91 -12.16 -4.32
CA LYS A 369 4.46 -13.48 -3.97
C LYS A 369 3.38 -14.53 -3.88
N LEU A 370 3.48 -15.53 -4.75
CA LEU A 370 2.49 -16.59 -4.91
C LEU A 370 3.09 -17.95 -4.58
N LEU A 371 2.27 -18.83 -4.02
CA LEU A 371 2.49 -20.26 -4.02
C LEU A 371 1.54 -20.91 -5.01
N ILE A 372 2.05 -21.84 -5.81
CA ILE A 372 1.29 -22.51 -6.86
C ILE A 372 1.30 -24.00 -6.59
N CYS A 373 0.13 -24.59 -6.43
CA CYS A 373 -0.03 -26.04 -6.32
C CYS A 373 -0.06 -26.66 -7.71
N CYS A 374 0.88 -27.56 -7.97
CA CYS A 374 0.95 -28.40 -9.16
C CYS A 374 0.89 -29.87 -8.72
N ASP A 375 0.64 -30.77 -9.66
CA ASP A 375 0.37 -32.20 -9.40
C ASP A 375 1.31 -32.81 -8.35
N ALA A 376 2.61 -32.83 -8.65
CA ALA A 376 3.61 -33.45 -7.80
C ALA A 376 4.42 -32.44 -6.96
N GLU A 377 4.14 -31.14 -7.05
CA GLU A 377 4.98 -30.12 -6.43
C GLU A 377 4.27 -28.80 -6.13
N ILE A 378 4.81 -28.06 -5.18
CA ILE A 378 4.41 -26.67 -4.91
C ILE A 378 5.60 -25.77 -5.21
N GLY A 379 5.36 -24.72 -5.98
CA GLY A 379 6.39 -23.74 -6.34
C GLY A 379 6.08 -22.33 -5.85
N GLU A 380 7.13 -21.57 -5.58
CA GLU A 380 7.10 -20.15 -5.26
C GLU A 380 7.27 -19.33 -6.53
N LEU A 381 6.37 -18.41 -6.79
CA LEU A 381 6.54 -17.45 -7.87
C LEU A 381 6.57 -16.04 -7.29
N ASN A 382 7.72 -15.38 -7.47
CA ASN A 382 7.80 -13.94 -7.34
C ASN A 382 7.36 -13.34 -8.66
N VAL A 383 6.17 -12.76 -8.69
CA VAL A 383 5.71 -12.03 -9.87
C VAL A 383 6.26 -10.61 -9.78
N ALA A 384 7.50 -10.45 -10.25
CA ALA A 384 8.02 -9.13 -10.59
C ALA A 384 7.12 -8.56 -11.71
N GLY A 385 6.27 -7.60 -11.37
CA GLY A 385 5.21 -7.11 -12.27
C GLY A 385 3.79 -7.24 -11.75
N LEU A 386 3.57 -7.72 -10.52
CA LEU A 386 2.37 -7.38 -9.71
C LEU A 386 2.55 -6.10 -8.89
N VAL A 387 3.65 -5.40 -9.18
CA VAL A 387 3.76 -3.98 -8.95
C VAL A 387 2.72 -3.29 -9.82
N ILE A 388 1.97 -2.39 -9.20
CA ILE A 388 1.38 -1.19 -9.79
C ILE A 388 1.91 -0.98 -11.21
N SER A 389 0.99 -0.92 -12.19
CA SER A 389 1.24 -0.61 -13.60
C SER A 389 2.59 0.11 -13.85
N SER A 390 3.39 -0.37 -14.81
CA SER A 390 4.57 0.38 -15.30
C SER A 390 4.23 1.80 -15.76
N ALA A 391 2.93 2.12 -15.93
CA ALA A 391 2.40 3.45 -16.20
C ALA A 391 2.14 4.33 -14.96
N ALA A 392 2.09 3.80 -13.74
CA ALA A 392 1.85 4.63 -12.55
C ALA A 392 3.09 5.48 -12.24
N PRO A 393 2.97 6.81 -12.13
CA PRO A 393 4.11 7.73 -12.11
C PRO A 393 4.99 7.53 -10.87
N LEU A 394 6.27 7.92 -10.99
CA LEU A 394 7.18 8.00 -9.84
C LEU A 394 6.81 9.14 -8.88
N PHE A 395 6.26 10.23 -9.43
CA PHE A 395 5.68 11.34 -8.69
C PHE A 395 4.15 11.28 -8.81
N MET A 396 3.46 10.96 -7.73
CA MET A 396 2.02 10.64 -7.75
C MET A 396 1.13 11.89 -7.70
N GLY A 397 1.65 13.00 -7.18
CA GLY A 397 0.90 14.25 -7.02
C GLY A 397 1.25 14.97 -5.72
N ILE A 398 0.39 15.92 -5.35
CA ILE A 398 0.57 16.77 -4.17
C ILE A 398 -0.68 16.62 -3.29
N GLY A 399 -0.53 15.95 -2.16
CA GLY A 399 -1.63 15.66 -1.23
C GLY A 399 -2.80 14.95 -1.92
N LYS A 400 -3.97 15.58 -1.89
CA LYS A 400 -5.20 15.11 -2.54
C LYS A 400 -5.31 15.51 -4.01
N VAL A 401 -4.27 16.07 -4.62
CA VAL A 401 -4.26 16.44 -6.05
C VAL A 401 -3.34 15.48 -6.82
N PRO A 402 -3.90 14.54 -7.59
CA PRO A 402 -3.12 13.68 -8.48
C PRO A 402 -2.30 14.50 -9.49
N PHE A 403 -1.15 13.98 -9.92
CA PHE A 403 -0.26 14.69 -10.85
C PHE A 403 -0.94 15.10 -12.16
N ASP A 404 -1.86 14.29 -12.67
CA ASP A 404 -2.63 14.51 -13.90
C ASP A 404 -3.85 15.44 -13.70
N ARG A 405 -4.11 15.84 -12.46
CA ARG A 405 -5.04 16.91 -12.08
C ARG A 405 -4.33 18.22 -11.75
N ILE A 406 -3.07 18.35 -12.17
CA ILE A 406 -2.30 19.60 -12.14
C ILE A 406 -2.13 20.07 -13.58
N VAL A 407 -2.98 21.01 -13.99
CA VAL A 407 -3.10 21.47 -15.38
C VAL A 407 -2.60 22.91 -15.47
N GLY A 408 -1.59 23.13 -16.31
CA GLY A 408 -0.97 24.47 -16.45
C GLY A 408 -0.32 24.98 -15.16
N GLY A 409 -0.01 24.09 -14.22
CA GLY A 409 0.52 24.43 -12.89
C GLY A 409 -0.53 24.60 -11.79
N PHE A 410 -1.81 24.58 -12.12
CA PHE A 410 -2.89 24.76 -11.15
C PHE A 410 -3.55 23.42 -10.80
N ALA A 411 -3.99 23.28 -9.55
CA ALA A 411 -4.81 22.16 -9.15
C ALA A 411 -6.22 22.28 -9.74
N ASP A 412 -6.63 21.28 -10.51
CA ASP A 412 -7.97 21.18 -11.10
C ASP A 412 -8.48 19.73 -11.02
N THR A 413 -9.25 19.44 -9.97
CA THR A 413 -9.90 18.13 -9.76
C THR A 413 -11.37 18.14 -10.15
N THR A 414 -11.88 19.25 -10.71
CA THR A 414 -13.31 19.41 -11.03
C THR A 414 -13.81 18.53 -12.17
N VAL A 415 -12.88 18.04 -12.98
CA VAL A 415 -13.11 17.03 -14.02
C VAL A 415 -13.65 15.70 -13.48
N ASP A 416 -13.42 15.40 -12.18
CA ASP A 416 -13.96 14.23 -11.49
C ASP A 416 -15.00 14.66 -10.45
N PRO A 417 -16.28 14.83 -10.81
CA PRO A 417 -17.29 15.41 -9.91
C PRO A 417 -17.60 14.55 -8.67
N THR A 418 -17.24 13.26 -8.70
CA THR A 418 -17.42 12.33 -7.58
C THR A 418 -16.24 12.33 -6.60
N TYR A 419 -15.11 12.95 -6.96
CA TYR A 419 -13.96 13.05 -6.07
C TYR A 419 -14.24 14.06 -4.95
N PRO A 420 -14.09 13.70 -3.67
CA PRO A 420 -14.55 14.58 -2.58
C PRO A 420 -13.73 15.86 -2.41
N TYR A 421 -12.50 15.91 -2.91
CA TYR A 421 -11.62 17.08 -2.80
C TYR A 421 -11.63 17.87 -4.11
N GLN A 422 -12.56 18.82 -4.19
CA GLN A 422 -12.79 19.65 -5.37
C GLN A 422 -11.95 20.94 -5.31
N PHE A 423 -10.99 21.05 -6.24
CA PHE A 423 -10.16 22.23 -6.44
C PHE A 423 -10.35 22.71 -7.87
N ASN A 424 -10.65 24.00 -8.04
CA ASN A 424 -10.90 24.60 -9.36
C ASN A 424 -9.82 25.62 -9.69
N LYS A 425 -8.83 25.21 -10.49
CA LYS A 425 -7.73 26.05 -11.00
C LYS A 425 -7.03 26.87 -9.92
N MET A 426 -6.67 26.22 -8.80
CA MET A 426 -6.04 26.88 -7.66
C MET A 426 -4.51 26.74 -7.68
N PRO A 427 -3.73 27.82 -7.42
CA PRO A 427 -2.29 27.72 -7.21
C PRO A 427 -1.95 27.01 -5.89
N PHE A 428 -0.69 26.58 -5.78
CA PHE A 428 -0.13 25.92 -4.61
C PHE A 428 0.59 26.91 -3.69
N GLY A 429 0.50 26.72 -2.37
CA GLY A 429 1.21 27.55 -1.39
C GLY A 429 1.33 26.88 -0.02
N GLY A 430 2.17 27.42 0.84
CA GLY A 430 2.48 26.89 2.16
C GLY A 430 3.36 25.64 2.08
N THR A 431 2.97 24.59 2.78
CA THR A 431 3.74 23.33 2.87
C THR A 431 3.04 22.22 2.07
N LEU A 432 3.67 21.76 0.99
CA LEU A 432 3.11 20.81 0.04
C LEU A 432 3.52 19.36 0.37
N PRO A 433 2.59 18.44 0.62
CA PRO A 433 2.92 17.02 0.78
C PRO A 433 3.12 16.38 -0.60
N LEU A 434 4.38 16.15 -0.98
CA LEU A 434 4.73 15.50 -2.23
C LEU A 434 4.59 13.99 -2.07
N LEU A 435 3.84 13.36 -2.99
CA LEU A 435 3.57 11.93 -2.94
C LEU A 435 4.46 11.15 -3.91
N ILE A 436 5.20 10.18 -3.40
CA ILE A 436 6.18 9.40 -4.13
C ILE A 436 5.75 7.94 -4.16
N ASN A 437 5.89 7.32 -5.34
CA ASN A 437 5.65 5.90 -5.51
C ASN A 437 6.85 5.09 -5.00
N HIS A 438 6.97 4.97 -3.67
CA HIS A 438 8.05 4.24 -3.00
C HIS A 438 8.13 2.76 -3.44
N GLN A 439 6.98 2.13 -3.68
CA GLN A 439 6.90 0.76 -4.20
C GLN A 439 7.60 0.64 -5.57
N ARG A 440 7.24 1.50 -6.53
CA ARG A 440 7.83 1.51 -7.88
C ARG A 440 9.32 1.85 -7.81
N ALA A 441 9.68 2.86 -7.03
CA ALA A 441 11.07 3.27 -6.82
C ALA A 441 11.92 2.12 -6.25
N PHE A 442 11.43 1.44 -5.22
CA PHE A 442 12.16 0.32 -4.60
C PHE A 442 12.36 -0.84 -5.57
N THR A 443 11.32 -1.16 -6.35
CA THR A 443 11.31 -2.24 -7.34
C THR A 443 12.35 -2.01 -8.44
N MET A 444 12.54 -0.77 -8.90
CA MET A 444 13.56 -0.44 -9.90
C MET A 444 14.99 -0.34 -9.32
N GLY A 445 15.19 -0.68 -8.05
CA GLY A 445 16.50 -0.69 -7.39
C GLY A 445 16.85 0.61 -6.64
N ALA A 446 15.97 1.62 -6.64
CA ALA A 446 16.25 2.85 -5.92
C ALA A 446 16.23 2.60 -4.41
N ARG A 447 17.16 3.26 -3.72
CA ARG A 447 17.24 3.28 -2.25
C ARG A 447 17.12 4.69 -1.71
N PHE A 448 17.39 5.68 -2.54
CA PHE A 448 17.19 7.08 -2.20
C PHE A 448 16.54 7.83 -3.36
N TYR A 449 15.90 8.95 -3.04
CA TYR A 449 15.47 9.94 -4.00
C TYR A 449 15.84 11.34 -3.54
N GLN A 450 15.91 12.27 -4.47
CA GLN A 450 16.14 13.69 -4.23
C GLN A 450 15.00 14.46 -4.89
N VAL A 451 14.45 15.44 -4.16
CA VAL A 451 13.44 16.37 -4.69
C VAL A 451 14.17 17.60 -5.22
N LEU A 452 13.94 17.91 -6.50
CA LEU A 452 14.50 19.08 -7.18
C LEU A 452 13.38 20.08 -7.44
N VAL A 453 13.60 21.34 -7.09
CA VAL A 453 12.78 22.48 -7.51
C VAL A 453 13.65 23.34 -8.42
N ASP A 454 13.23 23.48 -9.68
CA ASP A 454 13.98 24.16 -10.74
C ASP A 454 15.42 23.64 -10.87
N GLY A 455 15.58 22.33 -10.72
CA GLY A 455 16.88 21.64 -10.75
C GLY A 455 17.70 21.72 -9.46
N SER A 456 17.26 22.48 -8.46
CA SER A 456 17.96 22.63 -7.17
C SER A 456 17.45 21.66 -6.10
N PRO A 457 18.33 20.92 -5.40
CA PRO A 457 17.94 20.01 -4.32
C PRO A 457 17.23 20.68 -3.15
N ARG A 458 16.30 19.93 -2.56
CA ARG A 458 15.56 20.33 -1.35
C ARG A 458 16.07 19.63 -0.10
N PHE A 459 16.07 20.37 1.01
CA PHE A 459 16.61 19.95 2.31
C PHE A 459 15.56 19.99 3.44
N ASP A 460 14.29 20.09 3.07
CA ASP A 460 13.17 20.18 3.98
C ASP A 460 13.05 18.91 4.85
N GLY A 461 12.91 19.07 6.17
CA GLY A 461 12.57 17.96 7.07
C GLY A 461 11.05 17.78 7.14
N TYR A 462 10.58 16.54 7.28
CA TYR A 462 9.15 16.24 7.44
C TYR A 462 8.89 15.17 8.48
N THR A 463 7.67 15.14 9.01
CA THR A 463 7.26 14.16 10.02
C THR A 463 6.10 13.31 9.53
N ASP A 464 6.09 12.05 9.94
CA ASP A 464 5.00 11.11 9.68
C ASP A 464 4.86 10.15 10.87
N TYR A 465 3.69 9.56 11.03
CA TYR A 465 3.47 8.52 12.03
C TYR A 465 3.88 7.17 11.47
N ARG A 466 4.67 6.41 12.25
CA ARG A 466 5.02 5.02 11.94
C ARG A 466 4.57 4.08 13.05
N TRP A 467 3.89 3.00 12.70
CA TRP A 467 3.49 1.93 13.59
C TRP A 467 4.72 1.33 14.24
N ASN A 468 4.72 1.31 15.57
CA ASN A 468 5.73 0.62 16.37
C ASN A 468 5.10 -0.65 16.93
N ALA A 469 5.42 -1.79 16.32
CA ALA A 469 4.91 -3.09 16.73
C ALA A 469 5.28 -3.46 18.17
N ALA A 470 6.44 -3.02 18.67
CA ALA A 470 6.87 -3.30 20.04
C ALA A 470 6.04 -2.54 21.09
N LEU A 471 5.48 -1.39 20.72
CA LEU A 471 4.67 -0.55 21.61
C LEU A 471 3.16 -0.64 21.30
N GLY A 472 2.76 -1.36 20.25
CA GLY A 472 1.36 -1.46 19.81
C GLY A 472 0.71 -0.11 19.48
N ARG A 473 1.49 0.89 19.03
CA ARG A 473 0.99 2.24 18.70
C ARG A 473 1.82 2.94 17.64
N TYR A 474 1.23 3.93 16.98
CA TYR A 474 1.95 4.86 16.11
C TYR A 474 2.87 5.79 16.92
N GLN A 475 4.04 6.08 16.37
CA GLN A 475 4.97 7.08 16.89
C GLN A 475 5.41 8.03 15.78
N VAL A 476 5.61 9.30 16.14
CA VAL A 476 6.12 10.31 15.22
C VAL A 476 7.57 9.97 14.85
N ARG A 477 7.87 10.06 13.55
CA ARG A 477 9.21 9.94 13.00
C ARG A 477 9.51 11.12 12.11
N THR A 478 10.64 11.78 12.36
CA THR A 478 11.15 12.87 11.53
C THR A 478 12.12 12.30 10.51
N GLN A 479 11.89 12.64 9.25
CA GLN A 479 12.77 12.34 8.14
C GLN A 479 13.50 13.62 7.73
N ALA A 480 14.83 13.57 7.72
CA ALA A 480 15.68 14.64 7.24
C ALA A 480 16.42 14.21 5.98
N ALA A 481 16.86 15.20 5.19
CA ALA A 481 17.75 14.98 4.07
C ALA A 481 19.10 14.41 4.54
N THR A 482 19.67 13.49 3.76
CA THR A 482 20.98 12.88 3.97
C THR A 482 21.88 13.07 2.76
N SER A 483 23.15 12.70 2.91
CA SER A 483 24.13 12.59 1.83
C SER A 483 24.24 11.16 1.33
N VAL A 484 24.39 10.99 0.01
CA VAL A 484 24.62 9.72 -0.68
C VAL A 484 25.73 9.95 -1.70
N ALA A 485 26.82 9.19 -1.59
CA ALA A 485 27.98 9.27 -2.50
C ALA A 485 28.48 10.70 -2.79
N GLY A 486 28.57 11.54 -1.74
CA GLY A 486 29.04 12.93 -1.84
C GLY A 486 27.99 13.94 -2.29
N GLY A 487 26.82 13.51 -2.78
CA GLY A 487 25.68 14.40 -3.05
C GLY A 487 24.77 14.55 -1.82
N ALA A 488 24.27 15.75 -1.54
CA ALA A 488 23.37 16.03 -0.41
C ALA A 488 21.90 16.19 -0.87
N GLY A 489 20.94 16.18 0.07
CA GLY A 489 19.53 16.42 -0.25
C GLY A 489 18.72 15.16 -0.61
N TYR A 490 19.18 13.99 -0.16
CA TYR A 490 18.53 12.70 -0.45
C TYR A 490 17.63 12.24 0.70
N TYR A 491 16.60 11.48 0.37
CA TYR A 491 15.66 10.86 1.30
C TYR A 491 15.54 9.37 0.99
N PRO A 492 15.31 8.50 1.99
CA PRO A 492 15.24 7.06 1.77
C PRO A 492 13.95 6.67 1.04
N VAL A 493 14.07 5.78 0.07
CA VAL A 493 12.94 5.05 -0.50
C VAL A 493 12.48 4.01 0.51
N ARG A 494 11.19 4.03 0.88
CA ARG A 494 10.59 3.07 1.81
C ARG A 494 10.49 1.69 1.15
N SER A 495 10.79 0.62 1.88
CA SER A 495 10.62 -0.73 1.36
C SER A 495 9.13 -1.12 1.29
N PRO A 496 8.74 -2.01 0.34
CA PRO A 496 7.38 -2.54 0.24
C PRO A 496 6.82 -3.09 1.55
N SER A 497 7.66 -3.77 2.33
CA SER A 497 7.32 -4.35 3.63
C SER A 497 7.01 -3.33 4.72
N GLU A 498 7.41 -2.07 4.54
CA GLU A 498 7.23 -1.02 5.53
C GLU A 498 6.15 0.00 5.16
N LEU A 499 5.65 0.00 3.91
CA LEU A 499 4.77 1.07 3.42
C LEU A 499 3.56 1.30 4.31
N PHE A 500 2.86 0.24 4.71
CA PHE A 500 1.67 0.31 5.56
C PHE A 500 1.98 0.36 7.06
N LEU A 501 3.27 0.36 7.44
CA LEU A 501 3.66 0.78 8.78
C LEU A 501 3.64 2.30 8.91
N TRP A 502 3.70 3.04 7.82
CA TRP A 502 3.55 4.49 7.84
C TRP A 502 2.07 4.88 7.69
N LEU A 503 1.64 5.91 8.43
CA LEU A 503 0.28 6.44 8.33
C LEU A 503 0.03 7.05 6.94
N SER A 504 1.08 7.62 6.33
CA SER A 504 1.04 8.18 4.98
C SER A 504 2.00 7.41 4.06
N PRO A 505 1.64 6.20 3.54
CA PRO A 505 2.57 5.32 2.83
C PRO A 505 3.33 5.97 1.67
N ALA A 506 2.65 6.87 0.93
CA ALA A 506 3.20 7.56 -0.23
C ALA A 506 3.90 8.89 0.07
N LEU A 507 3.86 9.41 1.31
CA LEU A 507 4.48 10.70 1.62
C LEU A 507 6.00 10.63 1.39
N GLY A 508 6.51 11.57 0.60
CA GLY A 508 7.93 11.66 0.25
C GLY A 508 8.63 12.94 0.70
N LEU A 509 7.90 14.05 0.81
CA LEU A 509 8.42 15.30 1.36
C LEU A 509 7.26 16.20 1.79
N GLN A 510 7.46 17.01 2.81
CA GLN A 510 6.66 18.22 3.05
C GLN A 510 7.47 19.43 2.56
N LEU A 511 7.25 19.82 1.32
CA LEU A 511 7.99 20.90 0.66
C LEU A 511 7.51 22.26 1.16
N ASN A 512 8.38 23.05 1.79
CA ASN A 512 8.05 24.42 2.18
C ASN A 512 8.26 25.39 0.99
N THR A 513 7.20 26.08 0.59
CA THR A 513 7.22 27.00 -0.56
C THR A 513 7.41 28.47 -0.18
N VAL A 514 7.43 28.85 1.10
CA VAL A 514 7.49 30.26 1.54
C VAL A 514 8.71 31.00 0.99
N GLY A 515 9.82 30.31 0.76
CA GLY A 515 11.04 30.89 0.17
C GLY A 515 11.10 30.86 -1.36
N LEU A 516 10.07 30.36 -2.05
CA LEU A 516 9.99 30.33 -3.51
C LEU A 516 9.31 31.59 -4.03
N SER A 517 9.64 32.00 -5.26
CA SER A 517 8.95 33.10 -5.92
C SER A 517 7.49 32.76 -6.24
N ASN A 518 6.64 33.79 -6.34
CA ASN A 518 5.24 33.60 -6.72
C ASN A 518 5.13 33.48 -8.24
N SER A 519 5.46 32.30 -8.76
CA SER A 519 5.60 32.02 -10.21
C SER A 519 5.44 30.53 -10.50
N PRO A 520 5.40 30.11 -11.79
CA PRO A 520 5.59 28.72 -12.15
C PRO A 520 6.95 28.18 -11.67
N HIS A 521 6.95 26.99 -11.09
CA HIS A 521 8.12 26.22 -10.70
C HIS A 521 8.01 24.79 -11.22
N VAL A 522 9.14 24.12 -11.46
CA VAL A 522 9.16 22.72 -11.88
C VAL A 522 9.71 21.84 -10.76
N ILE A 523 8.89 20.88 -10.33
CA ILE A 523 9.32 19.82 -9.42
C ILE A 523 9.75 18.59 -10.23
N ARG A 524 10.89 18.02 -9.88
CA ARG A 524 11.34 16.74 -10.44
C ARG A 524 11.98 15.88 -9.37
N LEU A 525 11.70 14.58 -9.40
CA LEU A 525 12.30 13.60 -8.51
C LEU A 525 13.46 12.89 -9.22
N LYS A 526 14.60 12.76 -8.55
CA LYS A 526 15.77 11.99 -9.00
C LYS A 526 15.94 10.77 -8.11
N PHE A 527 15.95 9.57 -8.68
CA PHE A 527 16.09 8.31 -7.94
C PHE A 527 17.48 7.70 -8.14
N VAL A 528 18.09 7.25 -7.05
CA VAL A 528 19.43 6.65 -7.03
C VAL A 528 19.46 5.33 -6.27
N ASP A 529 20.39 4.46 -6.62
CA ASP A 529 20.69 3.25 -5.87
C ASP A 529 21.46 3.55 -4.56
N ALA A 530 21.88 2.51 -3.83
CA ALA A 530 22.64 2.67 -2.59
C ALA A 530 24.04 3.31 -2.79
N THR A 531 24.59 3.25 -4.00
CA THR A 531 25.90 3.82 -4.37
C THR A 531 25.81 5.25 -4.89
N GLY A 532 24.59 5.81 -4.98
CA GLY A 532 24.35 7.14 -5.55
C GLY A 532 24.23 7.15 -7.08
N SER A 533 24.27 6.00 -7.75
CA SER A 533 24.10 5.89 -9.20
C SER A 533 22.67 6.21 -9.59
N VAL A 534 22.49 7.07 -10.58
CA VAL A 534 21.16 7.51 -11.04
C VAL A 534 20.45 6.39 -11.79
N LEU A 535 19.24 6.07 -11.34
CA LEU A 535 18.40 5.03 -11.95
C LEU A 535 17.29 5.62 -12.81
N ALA A 536 16.66 6.70 -12.32
CA ALA A 536 15.52 7.32 -13.01
C ALA A 536 15.30 8.76 -12.57
N TYR A 537 14.51 9.47 -13.37
CA TYR A 537 13.85 10.72 -12.99
C TYR A 537 12.34 10.54 -13.11
N SER A 538 11.56 11.26 -12.31
CA SER A 538 10.15 11.48 -12.65
C SER A 538 10.03 12.38 -13.88
N ASP A 539 8.84 12.36 -14.48
CA ASP A 539 8.42 13.45 -15.36
C ASP A 539 8.44 14.77 -14.58
N PRO A 540 8.79 15.89 -15.24
CA PRO A 540 8.73 17.21 -14.63
C PRO A 540 7.27 17.60 -14.37
N LEU A 541 6.99 18.07 -13.17
CA LEU A 541 5.68 18.59 -12.80
C LEU A 541 5.77 20.10 -12.60
N SER A 542 5.16 20.86 -13.51
CA SER A 542 5.00 22.30 -13.34
C SER A 542 3.91 22.59 -12.30
N ILE A 543 4.18 23.50 -11.38
CA ILE A 543 3.23 24.02 -10.38
C ILE A 543 3.28 25.55 -10.36
N MET A 544 2.13 26.19 -10.19
CA MET A 544 2.05 27.62 -9.90
C MET A 544 2.15 27.81 -8.39
N VAL A 545 3.23 28.43 -7.91
CA VAL A 545 3.37 28.77 -6.49
C VAL A 545 2.83 30.17 -6.22
N ASN A 546 2.01 30.32 -5.18
CA ASN A 546 1.61 31.62 -4.65
C ASN A 546 1.48 31.56 -3.12
N ASN A 547 2.18 32.46 -2.43
CA ASN A 547 2.18 32.63 -0.97
C ASN A 547 1.83 34.08 -0.57
N GLN A 548 1.14 34.83 -1.45
CA GLN A 548 0.77 36.22 -1.19
C GLN A 548 -0.51 36.29 -0.37
N SER A 549 -0.58 37.24 0.56
CA SER A 549 -1.78 37.48 1.36
C SER A 549 -2.76 38.40 0.63
N CYS A 550 -4.05 38.20 0.92
CA CYS A 550 -5.13 39.09 0.53
C CYS A 550 -5.04 40.45 1.25
N VAL A 551 -5.77 41.42 0.73
CA VAL A 551 -5.98 42.74 1.34
C VAL A 551 -7.47 42.97 1.49
N ALA A 552 -7.87 43.38 2.70
CA ALA A 552 -9.24 43.69 3.05
C ALA A 552 -9.26 44.96 3.91
N THR A 553 -9.94 46.01 3.45
CA THR A 553 -10.11 47.26 4.21
C THR A 553 -11.53 47.78 4.07
N ILE A 554 -12.00 48.52 5.08
CA ILE A 554 -13.27 49.24 5.06
C ILE A 554 -13.00 50.71 5.42
N GLY A 555 -13.57 51.63 4.65
CA GLY A 555 -13.61 53.06 4.97
C GLY A 555 -14.89 53.44 5.70
N LEU A 556 -14.90 54.58 6.39
CA LEU A 556 -16.11 55.04 7.07
C LEU A 556 -17.26 55.24 6.05
N PRO A 557 -18.49 54.78 6.35
CA PRO A 557 -19.61 54.97 5.45
C PRO A 557 -19.99 56.44 5.39
N THR A 558 -20.44 56.89 4.23
CA THR A 558 -20.79 58.30 4.00
C THR A 558 -22.25 58.48 3.59
N LEU A 559 -22.83 59.61 3.94
CA LEU A 559 -24.14 60.06 3.48
C LEU A 559 -24.03 61.51 2.99
N GLY A 560 -24.29 61.75 1.70
CA GLY A 560 -24.09 63.07 1.11
C GLY A 560 -22.64 63.59 1.21
N GLY A 561 -21.66 62.68 1.29
CA GLY A 561 -20.24 63.02 1.46
C GLY A 561 -19.79 63.23 2.90
N VAL A 562 -20.69 63.15 3.89
CA VAL A 562 -20.35 63.22 5.32
C VAL A 562 -20.09 61.83 5.86
N GLU A 563 -18.93 61.60 6.46
CA GLU A 563 -18.55 60.34 7.09
C GLU A 563 -19.32 60.10 8.40
N ALA A 564 -19.52 58.82 8.74
CA ALA A 564 -19.94 58.45 10.08
C ALA A 564 -18.93 58.94 11.12
N ASP A 565 -19.41 59.37 12.29
CA ASP A 565 -18.54 59.81 13.38
C ASP A 565 -17.55 58.67 13.75
N PRO A 566 -16.23 58.88 13.65
CA PRO A 566 -15.25 57.81 13.86
C PRO A 566 -15.20 57.29 15.30
N ASN A 567 -15.69 58.06 16.27
CA ASN A 567 -15.70 57.70 17.69
C ASN A 567 -17.04 57.08 18.11
N CYS A 568 -18.14 57.61 17.60
CA CYS A 568 -19.50 57.25 18.01
C CYS A 568 -20.20 56.31 17.01
N GLY A 569 -19.68 56.18 15.79
CA GLY A 569 -20.26 55.42 14.70
C GLY A 569 -21.56 56.00 14.15
N THR A 570 -21.99 57.20 14.57
CA THR A 570 -23.28 57.76 14.15
C THR A 570 -23.19 58.41 12.77
N LEU A 571 -24.06 58.02 11.85
CA LEU A 571 -24.26 58.62 10.54
C LEU A 571 -25.65 59.26 10.49
N ARG A 572 -25.69 60.60 10.44
CA ARG A 572 -26.93 61.38 10.59
C ARG A 572 -27.64 61.57 9.26
N TYR A 573 -28.94 61.30 9.21
CA TYR A 573 -29.77 61.52 8.01
C TYR A 573 -30.91 62.52 8.26
N THR A 574 -31.38 63.17 7.20
CA THR A 574 -32.55 64.08 7.28
C THR A 574 -33.82 63.33 6.86
N PRO A 575 -34.86 63.18 7.72
CA PRO A 575 -36.05 62.38 7.38
C PRO A 575 -36.75 62.78 6.08
N GLY A 576 -36.78 64.08 5.74
CA GLY A 576 -37.38 64.58 4.49
C GLY A 576 -36.51 64.41 3.24
N SER A 577 -35.24 64.03 3.38
CA SER A 577 -34.31 63.75 2.28
C SER A 577 -33.26 62.73 2.75
N PRO A 578 -33.65 61.46 2.91
CA PRO A 578 -32.86 60.47 3.65
C PRO A 578 -31.59 60.01 2.91
N GLY A 579 -31.51 60.17 1.58
CA GLY A 579 -30.29 59.97 0.80
C GLY A 579 -29.80 58.52 0.69
N THR A 580 -28.60 58.36 0.12
CA THR A 580 -27.93 57.08 -0.13
C THR A 580 -26.67 56.97 0.71
N VAL A 581 -26.55 55.87 1.46
CA VAL A 581 -25.33 55.52 2.18
C VAL A 581 -24.34 54.89 1.20
N VAL A 582 -23.09 55.35 1.20
CA VAL A 582 -21.97 54.78 0.45
C VAL A 582 -21.01 54.12 1.44
N MET A 583 -20.82 52.81 1.30
CA MET A 583 -19.96 51.99 2.15
C MET A 583 -18.71 51.61 1.34
N LEU A 584 -17.56 52.22 1.67
CA LEU A 584 -16.31 52.03 0.94
C LEU A 584 -15.59 50.79 1.43
N PHE A 585 -15.11 49.93 0.52
CA PHE A 585 -14.26 48.80 0.90
C PHE A 585 -13.25 48.46 -0.19
N THR A 586 -12.12 47.85 0.22
CA THR A 586 -11.17 47.23 -0.70
C THR A 586 -11.13 45.73 -0.45
N ALA A 587 -11.24 44.95 -1.51
CA ALA A 587 -11.01 43.52 -1.51
C ALA A 587 -10.08 43.16 -2.66
N SER A 588 -8.85 42.72 -2.37
CA SER A 588 -7.88 42.41 -3.42
C SER A 588 -6.91 41.29 -3.04
N HIS A 589 -6.25 40.74 -4.06
CA HIS A 589 -5.13 39.82 -3.93
C HIS A 589 -4.12 40.16 -5.03
N PRO A 590 -2.79 40.20 -4.75
CA PRO A 590 -1.80 40.72 -5.71
C PRO A 590 -1.81 40.03 -7.09
N ALA A 591 -2.13 38.74 -7.14
CA ALA A 591 -2.23 37.96 -8.39
C ALA A 591 -3.69 37.57 -8.75
N GLY A 592 -4.69 38.13 -8.07
CA GLY A 592 -6.10 37.86 -8.36
C GLY A 592 -6.64 36.49 -7.90
N TYR A 593 -5.84 35.62 -7.30
CA TYR A 593 -6.26 34.33 -6.75
C TYR A 593 -7.03 34.44 -5.43
N ALA A 594 -8.15 35.14 -5.42
CA ALA A 594 -9.02 35.23 -4.24
C ALA A 594 -10.48 35.48 -4.61
N SER A 595 -11.36 35.13 -3.67
CA SER A 595 -12.77 35.54 -3.67
C SER A 595 -13.02 36.49 -2.51
N TYR A 596 -14.03 37.34 -2.63
CA TYR A 596 -14.43 38.26 -1.57
C TYR A 596 -15.90 38.11 -1.20
N SER A 597 -16.23 38.52 0.01
CA SER A 597 -17.59 38.77 0.46
C SER A 597 -17.63 40.08 1.23
N PHE A 598 -18.55 40.97 0.87
CA PHE A 598 -18.97 42.13 1.65
C PHE A 598 -20.34 41.81 2.26
N SER A 599 -20.47 41.95 3.57
CA SER A 599 -21.71 41.70 4.29
C SER A 599 -22.10 42.91 5.12
N LEU A 600 -23.35 43.36 4.96
CA LEU A 600 -23.98 44.36 5.81
C LEU A 600 -25.03 43.69 6.68
N PHE A 601 -24.97 43.92 7.98
CA PHE A 601 -25.95 43.45 8.96
C PHE A 601 -26.70 44.63 9.57
N LYS A 602 -28.02 44.53 9.73
CA LYS A 602 -28.85 45.43 10.54
C LYS A 602 -29.23 44.74 11.83
N GLY A 603 -28.67 45.19 12.96
CA GLY A 603 -28.70 44.44 14.20
C GLY A 603 -28.11 43.05 13.98
N VAL A 604 -28.94 42.00 14.09
CA VAL A 604 -28.54 40.60 13.85
C VAL A 604 -28.86 40.07 12.44
N ASN A 605 -29.48 40.88 11.58
CA ASN A 605 -30.03 40.42 10.31
C ASN A 605 -29.14 40.83 9.13
N LYS A 606 -28.66 39.87 8.34
CA LYS A 606 -27.91 40.17 7.10
C LYS A 606 -28.85 40.78 6.04
N LEU A 607 -28.42 41.88 5.42
CA LEU A 607 -29.16 42.56 4.36
C LEU A 607 -28.60 42.15 2.99
N THR A 608 -29.46 41.64 2.10
CA THR A 608 -29.10 41.27 0.72
C THR A 608 -30.19 41.77 -0.24
N PRO A 609 -29.98 42.87 -0.99
CA PRO A 609 -28.81 43.78 -1.00
C PRO A 609 -28.62 44.57 0.31
N PRO A 610 -27.45 45.22 0.55
CA PRO A 610 -26.32 45.41 -0.36
C PRO A 610 -25.16 44.41 -0.15
N SER A 611 -25.34 43.36 0.67
CA SER A 611 -24.32 42.30 0.79
C SER A 611 -24.07 41.62 -0.57
N MET A 612 -22.79 41.37 -0.88
CA MET A 612 -22.36 40.83 -2.17
C MET A 612 -21.06 40.03 -2.04
N GLY A 613 -20.67 39.34 -3.11
CA GLY A 613 -19.41 38.61 -3.18
C GLY A 613 -19.10 38.15 -4.60
N GLY A 614 -17.90 37.61 -4.81
CA GLY A 614 -17.43 37.16 -6.11
C GLY A 614 -15.91 37.07 -6.17
N ASP A 615 -15.35 37.04 -7.37
CA ASP A 615 -13.90 37.09 -7.56
C ASP A 615 -13.35 38.50 -7.31
N VAL A 616 -12.18 38.60 -6.67
CA VAL A 616 -11.57 39.91 -6.36
C VAL A 616 -11.26 40.74 -7.61
N ALA A 617 -11.08 40.11 -8.77
CA ALA A 617 -10.89 40.80 -10.05
C ALA A 617 -12.09 41.67 -10.45
N SER A 618 -13.27 41.36 -9.91
CA SER A 618 -14.54 42.04 -10.17
C SER A 618 -15.08 42.78 -8.94
N ALA A 619 -14.30 42.87 -7.86
CA ALA A 619 -14.74 43.52 -6.63
C ALA A 619 -14.97 45.02 -6.88
N PRO A 620 -16.15 45.56 -6.54
CA PRO A 620 -16.35 46.99 -6.54
C PRO A 620 -15.56 47.62 -5.39
N ASN A 621 -15.37 48.93 -5.45
CA ASN A 621 -14.76 49.72 -4.39
C ASN A 621 -15.76 50.22 -3.34
N GLN A 622 -17.06 49.97 -3.57
CA GLN A 622 -18.13 50.44 -2.70
C GLN A 622 -19.39 49.60 -2.83
N ALA A 623 -20.20 49.60 -1.78
CA ALA A 623 -21.59 49.21 -1.78
C ALA A 623 -22.47 50.43 -1.50
N THR A 624 -23.69 50.47 -2.03
CA THR A 624 -24.63 51.58 -1.81
C THR A 624 -26.03 51.08 -1.47
N ALA A 625 -26.73 51.82 -0.62
CA ALA A 625 -28.14 51.57 -0.32
C ALA A 625 -28.84 52.84 0.15
N PHE A 626 -30.12 53.00 -0.17
CA PHE A 626 -30.91 54.11 0.35
C PHE A 626 -31.17 53.94 1.85
N VAL A 627 -31.14 55.04 2.60
CA VAL A 627 -31.42 55.03 4.05
C VAL A 627 -32.79 54.43 4.37
N THR A 628 -33.80 54.67 3.52
CA THR A 628 -35.14 54.07 3.68
C THR A 628 -35.12 52.55 3.60
N ASP A 629 -34.32 51.99 2.70
CA ASP A 629 -34.21 50.54 2.50
C ASP A 629 -33.42 49.90 3.65
N LEU A 630 -32.34 50.56 4.08
CA LEU A 630 -31.53 50.12 5.22
C LEU A 630 -32.34 50.12 6.53
N LEU A 631 -33.09 51.18 6.80
CA LEU A 631 -33.91 51.29 8.00
C LEU A 631 -35.12 50.36 7.95
N GLY A 632 -35.79 50.24 6.80
CA GLY A 632 -37.00 49.43 6.66
C GLY A 632 -38.03 49.76 7.74
N THR A 633 -38.46 48.77 8.52
CA THR A 633 -39.40 48.96 9.65
C THR A 633 -38.87 49.89 10.76
N CYS A 634 -37.54 50.09 10.87
CA CYS A 634 -36.93 50.99 11.85
C CYS A 634 -37.00 52.47 11.43
N ILE A 635 -37.59 52.79 10.26
CA ILE A 635 -37.79 54.17 9.81
C ILE A 635 -38.83 54.91 10.67
N ALA A 636 -39.77 54.18 11.29
CA ALA A 636 -40.70 54.74 12.25
C ALA A 636 -39.96 55.23 13.50
N SER A 637 -40.51 56.25 14.17
CA SER A 637 -39.89 56.86 15.36
C SER A 637 -39.40 55.77 16.35
N PRO A 638 -38.12 55.79 16.76
CA PRO A 638 -37.17 56.90 16.66
C PRO A 638 -36.35 57.01 15.36
N GLY A 639 -36.52 56.15 14.37
CA GLY A 639 -35.76 56.23 13.10
C GLY A 639 -34.32 55.72 13.20
N VAL A 640 -34.02 54.81 14.14
CA VAL A 640 -32.64 54.42 14.46
C VAL A 640 -32.40 52.94 14.19
N ALA A 641 -31.28 52.61 13.56
CA ALA A 641 -30.77 51.24 13.49
C ALA A 641 -29.24 51.19 13.48
N GLY A 642 -28.69 50.17 14.13
CA GLY A 642 -27.26 49.86 14.11
C GLY A 642 -26.93 48.86 13.01
N PHE A 643 -25.77 49.06 12.39
CA PHE A 643 -25.27 48.28 11.27
C PHE A 643 -23.82 47.84 11.52
N ALA A 644 -23.48 46.67 10.98
CA ALA A 644 -22.11 46.18 10.94
C ALA A 644 -21.73 45.82 9.50
N GLU A 645 -20.58 46.31 9.06
CA GLU A 645 -19.96 46.01 7.78
C GLU A 645 -18.82 45.03 7.99
N HIS A 646 -18.78 43.97 7.19
CA HIS A 646 -17.71 42.99 7.22
C HIS A 646 -17.28 42.65 5.81
N VAL A 647 -15.99 42.82 5.51
CA VAL A 647 -15.36 42.35 4.28
C VAL A 647 -14.41 41.21 4.62
N TYR A 648 -14.56 40.09 3.93
CA TYR A 648 -13.69 38.93 4.03
C TYR A 648 -13.19 38.56 2.64
N VAL A 649 -11.88 38.44 2.50
CA VAL A 649 -11.20 38.08 1.26
C VAL A 649 -10.49 36.75 1.47
N ALA A 650 -10.99 35.71 0.83
CA ALA A 650 -10.50 34.35 0.92
C ALA A 650 -9.51 34.07 -0.21
N ALA A 651 -8.27 33.74 0.13
CA ALA A 651 -7.26 33.32 -0.84
C ALA A 651 -7.66 31.96 -1.44
N ASN A 652 -7.64 31.88 -2.76
CA ASN A 652 -7.87 30.65 -3.53
C ASN A 652 -6.57 29.86 -3.68
N ILE A 653 -5.81 29.68 -2.60
CA ILE A 653 -4.52 28.99 -2.55
C ILE A 653 -4.69 27.69 -1.78
N ILE A 654 -4.11 26.60 -2.27
CA ILE A 654 -4.14 25.29 -1.60
C ILE A 654 -2.74 24.75 -1.33
N ASN A 655 -2.59 23.86 -0.35
CA ASN A 655 -1.34 23.10 -0.18
C ASN A 655 -1.42 21.68 -0.74
N GLY A 656 -2.51 21.34 -1.43
CA GLY A 656 -2.85 19.98 -1.87
C GLY A 656 -3.74 19.21 -0.90
N GLU A 657 -3.90 19.65 0.35
CA GLU A 657 -4.83 19.05 1.33
C GLU A 657 -6.04 19.94 1.60
N SER A 658 -5.81 21.25 1.77
CA SER A 658 -6.86 22.22 2.08
C SER A 658 -6.55 23.62 1.53
N ARG A 659 -7.57 24.50 1.54
CA ARG A 659 -7.39 25.95 1.34
C ARG A 659 -6.50 26.51 2.45
N GLN A 660 -5.64 27.46 2.09
CA GLN A 660 -4.66 28.09 2.96
C GLN A 660 -5.21 29.41 3.53
N SER A 661 -6.04 29.31 4.56
CA SER A 661 -6.70 30.47 5.19
C SER A 661 -5.75 31.47 5.85
N GLN A 662 -4.49 31.09 6.09
CA GLN A 662 -3.47 32.03 6.59
C GLN A 662 -3.15 33.16 5.62
N TYR A 663 -3.57 33.05 4.35
CA TYR A 663 -3.44 34.11 3.35
C TYR A 663 -4.69 34.98 3.21
N ASP A 664 -5.76 34.70 3.97
CA ASP A 664 -6.99 35.48 3.94
C ASP A 664 -6.81 36.84 4.63
N ALA A 665 -7.70 37.78 4.33
CA ALA A 665 -7.77 39.06 5.02
C ALA A 665 -9.22 39.43 5.34
N SER A 666 -9.42 40.18 6.42
CA SER A 666 -10.75 40.67 6.78
C SER A 666 -10.69 42.03 7.48
N ALA A 667 -11.77 42.79 7.38
CA ALA A 667 -11.97 44.02 8.13
C ALA A 667 -13.43 44.15 8.54
N THR A 668 -13.69 44.81 9.68
CA THR A 668 -15.03 45.04 10.23
C THR A 668 -15.14 46.45 10.77
N ILE A 669 -16.26 47.11 10.51
CA ILE A 669 -16.65 48.36 11.20
C ILE A 669 -18.15 48.30 11.55
N ALA A 670 -18.61 49.25 12.37
CA ALA A 670 -20.02 49.41 12.68
C ALA A 670 -20.41 50.89 12.60
N PHE A 671 -21.67 51.14 12.23
CA PHE A 671 -22.25 52.48 12.24
C PHE A 671 -23.72 52.45 12.64
N VAL A 672 -24.29 53.59 13.01
CA VAL A 672 -25.68 53.75 13.40
C VAL A 672 -26.30 54.84 12.54
N LEU A 673 -27.38 54.53 11.83
CA LEU A 673 -28.21 55.57 11.22
C LEU A 673 -29.13 56.15 12.28
N ALA A 674 -29.14 57.48 12.38
CA ALA A 674 -30.05 58.21 13.26
C ALA A 674 -30.48 59.53 12.59
N PRO A 675 -31.71 60.00 12.81
CA PRO A 675 -32.12 61.31 12.32
C PRO A 675 -31.29 62.44 12.96
N VAL A 676 -31.13 63.56 12.25
CA VAL A 676 -30.58 64.82 12.79
C VAL A 676 -31.45 65.40 13.89
#